data_AF-A0A0S2KHM9-F1
#
_entry.id   AF-A0A0S2KHM9-F1
#
_cell.length_a   1.000
_cell.length_b   1.000
_cell.length_c   1.000
_cell.angle_alpha   90.00
_cell.angle_beta   90.00
_cell.angle_gamma   90.00
#
_symmetry.space_group_name_H-M   'P 1'
#
loop_
_entity.id
_entity.type
_entity.pdbx_description
1 polymer ?
#
loop_
_entity_poly.entity_id
_entity_poly.type
_entity_poly.pdbx_seq_one_letter_code
_entity_poly.pdbx_strand_id
1 'polypeptide(L)'
;MCNLFPDEQVAVDFSVKIPIFIGKNKKTYYIGKEKGILKKYEGNAFSGYEFHTIHGFVYFLSKNKDKYPTESYNAVFYLQLEKEQELTLEAIQSCKKKLLVGKHPSVSKIVSSWYNGFQYKQEKQNESGTIVQYGLRPPQIGALHSILAHWSISNKSALVVMPTGTGKTETMLCLSIANQNEKTLVIVPTDSLRTQISNKFIELGILKTEPFEIVANSVLYPKVSVLKTTIETVEDAKKILDANVIVSTPQILTNLLKTGKSNIFNLIVQQCNNLIVDEAHHIAAKTWKEIKLKFEVAEKPVLLFTATPFRNDGGRIEGEIIYNYPLSLAQRDKYYEKITFIPIVDFNPATADEKIAEKAIDTLKRDLEAGYDHILMARVDERKKAEEIYEQIYKKHSKYSPVLIHSGISKVSQREILEGIKEKRHRIIVCVDMLGEGFDLPQLKICAMHEMHKNITTSFQFIGRFTRTTGSNLGTATVIANIVDNRFKGVLNELYRKDSDWDKIISQSNEDIIGSIVKEESFFKNFSDVPIPHKIPLRNIMPAMSTVVFKLYDSNVFWRPEKYIDYFKNKKYETVAVEHTKKNLQVIIARNTEKVAWGKIDDLINTEYDLYIAYLNPEQKLLYINSSNNGSTHDKLAEALVGKNISLYNESDIYRVLHNVFQLELFNLGLKSHLDGPISFTMYAGNGIVKGLSEIDKGMHSSNLFGTGYEDGEKITIGCSNKGRVWTKLVKSIPDYCEWCDKIGSKLLDERIDTKNIFDFIQKPERISTFPSGKVPISIKWNEKFYYDPLSAIDDSNLLIDHNIELVAYTSNTIDFDIITGNSISSYKLELDEDKNGRGYKYSLIKGNPIIVSQRKESKDIIDLFFEYPPIIWFQDNSKMYNDLFFLFNYKSPIFDTKKILVYNWDGVDITKESQKKTKQEDSIQYRILELLKKEPEYDIIFDDDDANEASDIIAIKGYQSEHNKLIFELYHCKFSSNKKPGGRLKDLYEVCGQAQRSYHWRHNAIELLKHMNRRNSTRLTQGGPSRFEKGGDNELLIIQNMLSSSYCDIEFHIYVVQPGIEKNKLVNSPGSLSLLGATDLLLKRTGNEFYIIINK
;
A
#
# COMPACT_ATOMS: atom_id res chain seq x y z
N MET A 1 -74.57 31.55 -20.30
CA MET A 1 -73.24 31.00 -20.66
C MET A 1 -72.33 31.20 -19.46
N CYS A 2 -72.18 30.18 -18.62
CA CYS A 2 -71.31 30.25 -17.44
C CYS A 2 -69.85 30.26 -17.89
N ASN A 3 -69.06 31.21 -17.39
CA ASN A 3 -67.60 31.16 -17.49
C ASN A 3 -67.16 29.87 -16.79
N LEU A 4 -66.71 28.86 -17.55
CA LEU A 4 -66.31 27.55 -17.03
C LEU A 4 -65.06 27.60 -16.13
N PHE A 5 -64.38 28.76 -16.04
CA PHE A 5 -63.17 28.97 -15.27
C PHE A 5 -63.25 30.36 -14.59
N PRO A 6 -63.37 30.45 -13.26
CA PRO A 6 -63.11 31.70 -12.56
C PRO A 6 -61.63 32.09 -12.74
N ASP A 7 -61.27 33.34 -12.45
CA ASP A 7 -59.87 33.86 -12.44
C ASP A 7 -59.00 33.22 -11.32
N GLU A 8 -59.20 31.93 -11.05
CA GLU A 8 -58.47 31.13 -10.06
C GLU A 8 -57.18 30.58 -10.65
N GLN A 9 -56.13 30.55 -9.82
CA GLN A 9 -54.87 29.93 -10.20
C GLN A 9 -55.01 28.40 -10.16
N VAL A 10 -54.79 27.76 -11.31
CA VAL A 10 -54.77 26.31 -11.45
C VAL A 10 -53.36 25.81 -11.67
N ALA A 11 -53.05 24.62 -11.16
CA ALA A 11 -51.78 23.94 -11.42
C ALA A 11 -51.95 22.97 -12.58
N VAL A 12 -51.05 23.03 -13.56
CA VAL A 12 -51.06 22.14 -14.73
C VAL A 12 -49.68 21.52 -14.86
N ASP A 13 -49.64 20.18 -14.93
CA ASP A 13 -48.41 19.44 -15.22
C ASP A 13 -48.25 19.26 -16.73
N PHE A 14 -47.16 19.83 -17.26
CA PHE A 14 -46.77 19.69 -18.65
C PHE A 14 -45.76 18.56 -18.83
N SER A 15 -44.77 18.46 -17.93
CA SER A 15 -43.69 17.47 -17.95
C SER A 15 -43.06 17.21 -19.32
N VAL A 16 -42.72 18.28 -20.05
CA VAL A 16 -42.14 18.19 -21.42
C VAL A 16 -40.78 18.88 -21.51
N LYS A 17 -39.85 18.22 -22.23
CA LYS A 17 -38.56 18.76 -22.63
C LYS A 17 -38.66 19.45 -24.01
N ILE A 18 -38.12 20.65 -24.12
CA ILE A 18 -37.97 21.42 -25.37
C ILE A 18 -36.51 21.34 -25.83
N PRO A 19 -36.16 20.42 -26.77
CA PRO A 19 -34.81 20.31 -27.29
C PRO A 19 -34.56 21.28 -28.45
N ILE A 20 -33.38 21.91 -28.47
CA ILE A 20 -32.83 22.66 -29.60
C ILE A 20 -31.47 22.05 -29.93
N PHE A 21 -31.27 21.64 -31.18
CA PHE A 21 -30.00 21.05 -31.64
C PHE A 21 -29.12 22.11 -32.28
N ILE A 22 -27.84 22.11 -31.91
CA ILE A 22 -26.79 22.94 -32.49
C ILE A 22 -25.70 21.98 -32.99
N GLY A 23 -25.83 21.55 -34.25
CA GLY A 23 -25.07 20.42 -34.78
C GLY A 23 -25.38 19.13 -34.01
N LYS A 24 -24.34 18.47 -33.47
CA LYS A 24 -24.47 17.28 -32.59
C LYS A 24 -24.64 17.62 -31.10
N ASN A 25 -24.53 18.90 -30.75
CA ASN A 25 -24.75 19.40 -29.39
C ASN A 25 -26.24 19.70 -29.19
N LYS A 26 -26.69 19.68 -27.94
CA LYS A 26 -28.12 19.83 -27.60
C LYS A 26 -28.32 20.79 -26.45
N LYS A 27 -29.24 21.72 -26.60
CA LYS A 27 -29.75 22.58 -25.54
C LYS A 27 -31.18 22.17 -25.18
N THR A 28 -31.50 22.08 -23.89
CA THR A 28 -32.80 21.60 -23.42
C THR A 28 -33.34 22.50 -22.31
N TYR A 29 -34.63 22.80 -22.37
CA TYR A 29 -35.40 23.40 -21.29
C TYR A 29 -36.55 22.47 -20.93
N TYR A 30 -36.90 22.35 -19.65
CA TYR A 30 -37.98 21.49 -19.18
C TYR A 30 -39.10 22.34 -18.59
N ILE A 31 -40.32 22.10 -19.06
CA ILE A 31 -41.55 22.65 -18.50
C ILE A 31 -42.16 21.54 -17.64
N GLY A 32 -42.12 21.74 -16.32
CA GLY A 32 -42.70 20.82 -15.35
C GLY A 32 -44.13 21.21 -14.98
N LYS A 33 -44.43 21.17 -13.68
CA LYS A 33 -45.70 21.65 -13.12
C LYS A 33 -45.67 23.16 -12.97
N GLU A 34 -46.65 23.84 -13.57
CA GLU A 34 -46.76 25.30 -13.58
C GLU A 34 -48.08 25.74 -12.94
N LYS A 35 -48.08 26.89 -12.28
CA LYS A 35 -49.30 27.55 -11.77
C LYS A 35 -49.63 28.75 -12.66
N GLY A 36 -50.91 28.95 -12.91
CA GLY A 36 -51.36 30.02 -13.80
C GLY A 36 -52.87 30.12 -13.91
N ILE A 37 -53.34 31.07 -14.71
CA ILE A 37 -54.76 31.29 -14.99
C ILE A 37 -55.06 30.69 -16.36
N LEU A 38 -56.08 29.83 -16.42
CA LEU A 38 -56.52 29.20 -17.65
C LEU A 38 -57.70 29.98 -18.23
N LYS A 39 -57.54 30.53 -19.44
CA LYS A 39 -58.56 31.31 -20.14
C LYS A 39 -58.99 30.60 -21.42
N LYS A 40 -60.30 30.54 -21.67
CA LYS A 40 -60.82 30.00 -22.93
C LYS A 40 -60.50 30.97 -24.07
N TYR A 41 -60.04 30.44 -25.21
CA TYR A 41 -59.82 31.22 -26.42
C TYR A 41 -60.63 30.64 -27.58
N GLU A 42 -61.48 31.48 -28.17
CA GLU A 42 -62.26 31.16 -29.38
C GLU A 42 -61.93 32.18 -30.47
N GLY A 43 -61.15 31.74 -31.47
CA GLY A 43 -60.84 32.52 -32.65
C GLY A 43 -61.39 31.86 -33.92
N ASN A 44 -61.48 32.62 -35.01
CA ASN A 44 -62.01 32.14 -36.29
C ASN A 44 -61.13 31.05 -36.95
N ALA A 45 -59.82 31.01 -36.64
CA ALA A 45 -58.86 30.07 -37.24
C ALA A 45 -58.53 28.85 -36.35
N PHE A 46 -58.59 29.00 -35.03
CA PHE A 46 -58.28 27.96 -34.05
C PHE A 46 -58.97 28.26 -32.70
N SER A 47 -59.20 27.22 -31.90
CA SER A 47 -59.81 27.32 -30.58
C SER A 47 -59.10 26.43 -29.57
N GLY A 48 -59.09 26.84 -28.31
CA GLY A 48 -58.33 26.18 -27.25
C GLY A 48 -58.37 26.95 -25.94
N TYR A 49 -57.29 26.85 -25.17
CA TYR A 49 -57.12 27.58 -23.92
C TYR A 49 -55.76 28.26 -23.86
N GLU A 50 -55.73 29.48 -23.34
CA GLU A 50 -54.50 30.16 -22.96
C GLU A 50 -54.23 29.92 -21.48
N PHE A 51 -53.06 29.36 -21.17
CA PHE A 51 -52.57 29.23 -19.82
C PHE A 51 -51.54 30.33 -19.56
N HIS A 52 -51.93 31.31 -18.75
CA HIS A 52 -51.11 32.45 -18.34
C HIS A 52 -50.38 32.09 -17.06
N THR A 53 -49.08 31.78 -17.14
CA THR A 53 -48.30 31.36 -15.97
C THR A 53 -48.03 32.53 -15.02
N ILE A 54 -47.78 32.23 -13.74
CA ILE A 54 -47.35 33.24 -12.75
C ILE A 54 -46.05 33.96 -13.13
N HIS A 55 -45.28 33.42 -14.08
CA HIS A 55 -44.04 33.99 -14.59
C HIS A 55 -44.23 34.90 -15.81
N GLY A 56 -45.46 35.06 -16.29
CA GLY A 56 -45.82 35.88 -17.44
C GLY A 56 -45.60 35.17 -18.78
N PHE A 57 -45.50 33.83 -18.80
CA PHE A 57 -45.53 33.06 -20.04
C PHE A 57 -46.97 32.76 -20.43
N VAL A 58 -47.22 32.73 -21.74
CA VAL A 58 -48.52 32.34 -22.28
C VAL A 58 -48.35 31.05 -23.07
N TYR A 59 -49.02 29.99 -22.62
CA TYR A 59 -49.06 28.70 -23.30
C TYR A 59 -50.42 28.48 -23.94
N PHE A 60 -50.44 28.01 -25.19
CA PHE A 60 -51.69 27.66 -25.86
C PHE A 60 -51.94 26.15 -25.80
N LEU A 61 -53.09 25.74 -25.29
CA LEU A 61 -53.55 24.36 -25.23
C LEU A 61 -54.56 24.13 -26.36
N SER A 62 -54.08 23.55 -27.45
CA SER A 62 -54.90 23.25 -28.62
C SER A 62 -55.67 21.94 -28.45
N LYS A 63 -56.95 21.99 -28.84
CA LYS A 63 -57.79 20.79 -29.03
C LYS A 63 -57.52 20.10 -30.36
N ASN A 64 -56.92 20.80 -31.32
CA ASN A 64 -56.68 20.30 -32.66
C ASN A 64 -55.17 20.23 -32.95
N LYS A 65 -54.72 19.08 -33.42
CA LYS A 65 -53.31 18.83 -33.73
C LYS A 65 -52.82 19.62 -34.95
N ASP A 66 -53.70 19.98 -35.88
CA ASP A 66 -53.36 20.56 -37.19
C ASP A 66 -53.77 22.04 -37.33
N LYS A 67 -54.57 22.56 -36.37
CA LYS A 67 -55.00 23.97 -36.32
C LYS A 67 -54.62 24.59 -34.99
N TYR A 68 -53.50 25.32 -34.96
CA TYR A 68 -52.96 25.95 -33.76
C TYR A 68 -52.14 27.19 -34.13
N PRO A 69 -51.94 28.15 -33.20
CA PRO A 69 -51.12 29.32 -33.46
C PRO A 69 -49.63 28.93 -33.55
N THR A 70 -48.93 29.46 -34.55
CA THR A 70 -47.48 29.24 -34.73
C THR A 70 -46.64 30.39 -34.17
N GLU A 71 -47.24 31.57 -33.96
CA GLU A 71 -46.60 32.78 -33.46
C GLU A 71 -47.29 33.31 -32.18
N SER A 72 -46.67 34.27 -31.49
CA SER A 72 -47.20 34.95 -30.29
C SER A 72 -47.28 34.18 -28.96
N TYR A 73 -47.08 32.86 -28.93
CA TYR A 73 -47.06 32.07 -27.68
C TYR A 73 -45.65 31.60 -27.28
N ASN A 74 -45.43 31.37 -25.98
CA ASN A 74 -44.18 30.79 -25.47
C ASN A 74 -44.12 29.28 -25.70
N ALA A 75 -45.25 28.59 -25.60
CA ALA A 75 -45.37 27.17 -25.95
C ALA A 75 -46.79 26.86 -26.42
N VAL A 76 -46.91 25.83 -27.25
CA VAL A 76 -48.18 25.33 -27.79
C VAL A 76 -48.21 23.82 -27.59
N PHE A 77 -49.28 23.34 -26.96
CA PHE A 77 -49.47 21.95 -26.62
C PHE A 77 -50.74 21.41 -27.27
N TYR A 78 -50.68 20.19 -27.78
CA TYR A 78 -51.84 19.40 -28.15
C TYR A 78 -52.28 18.56 -26.95
N LEU A 79 -53.56 18.70 -26.58
CA LEU A 79 -54.18 17.89 -25.53
C LEU A 79 -54.58 16.53 -26.10
N GLN A 80 -53.96 15.45 -25.62
CA GLN A 80 -54.32 14.09 -26.01
C GLN A 80 -55.50 13.59 -25.15
N LEU A 81 -56.71 13.96 -25.55
CA LEU A 81 -57.95 13.54 -24.90
C LEU A 81 -58.43 12.20 -25.46
N GLU A 82 -59.15 11.43 -24.64
CA GLU A 82 -59.86 10.23 -25.10
C GLU A 82 -61.09 10.64 -25.94
N LYS A 83 -61.55 9.77 -26.86
CA LYS A 83 -62.71 10.09 -27.72
C LYS A 83 -63.92 10.42 -26.86
N GLU A 84 -64.58 11.54 -27.17
CA GLU A 84 -65.82 12.03 -26.51
C GLU A 84 -65.65 12.65 -25.10
N GLN A 85 -64.42 12.85 -24.60
CA GLN A 85 -64.20 13.50 -23.31
C GLN A 85 -64.51 15.01 -23.34
N GLU A 86 -65.39 15.49 -22.46
CA GLU A 86 -65.64 16.92 -22.28
C GLU A 86 -64.40 17.64 -21.70
N LEU A 87 -64.10 18.85 -22.20
CA LEU A 87 -62.95 19.63 -21.75
C LEU A 87 -63.25 20.36 -20.44
N THR A 88 -63.09 19.63 -19.35
CA THR A 88 -63.06 20.13 -17.96
C THR A 88 -61.63 20.46 -17.52
N LEU A 89 -61.49 21.18 -16.39
CA LEU A 89 -60.19 21.43 -15.77
C LEU A 89 -59.46 20.13 -15.44
N GLU A 90 -60.17 19.15 -14.89
CA GLU A 90 -59.62 17.83 -14.58
C GLU A 90 -59.11 17.11 -15.83
N ALA A 91 -59.85 17.17 -16.95
CA ALA A 91 -59.41 16.60 -18.22
C ALA A 91 -58.11 17.26 -18.71
N ILE A 92 -58.01 18.59 -18.61
CA ILE A 92 -56.79 19.33 -18.97
C ILE A 92 -55.63 18.97 -18.03
N GLN A 93 -55.86 18.81 -16.73
CA GLN A 93 -54.83 18.47 -15.76
C GLN A 93 -54.29 17.05 -15.96
N SER A 94 -55.19 16.08 -16.18
CA SER A 94 -54.87 14.65 -16.30
C SER A 94 -54.38 14.20 -17.68
N CYS A 95 -54.79 14.87 -18.75
CA CYS A 95 -54.40 14.43 -20.10
C CYS A 95 -52.91 14.65 -20.39
N LYS A 96 -52.36 13.78 -21.26
CA LYS A 96 -51.00 13.94 -21.78
C LYS A 96 -50.95 15.14 -22.74
N LYS A 97 -49.92 15.97 -22.56
CA LYS A 97 -49.71 17.20 -23.33
C LYS A 97 -48.54 17.01 -24.26
N LYS A 98 -48.79 17.02 -25.57
CA LYS A 98 -47.73 16.90 -26.58
C LYS A 98 -47.32 18.29 -27.05
N LEU A 99 -46.05 18.63 -26.93
CA LEU A 99 -45.53 19.91 -27.43
C LEU A 99 -45.56 19.95 -28.97
N LEU A 100 -46.08 21.06 -29.48
CA LEU A 100 -46.10 21.41 -30.91
C LEU A 100 -45.07 22.49 -31.22
N VAL A 101 -45.05 23.56 -30.42
CA VAL A 101 -44.11 24.70 -30.54
C VAL A 101 -43.62 25.05 -29.14
N GLY A 102 -42.33 25.36 -28.97
CA GLY A 102 -41.78 25.73 -27.67
C GLY A 102 -40.60 26.68 -27.80
N LYS A 103 -40.64 27.80 -27.07
CA LYS A 103 -39.56 28.78 -26.96
C LYS A 103 -38.87 28.62 -25.61
N HIS A 104 -37.57 28.83 -25.59
CA HIS A 104 -36.80 28.86 -24.34
C HIS A 104 -36.93 30.23 -23.67
N PRO A 105 -37.13 30.31 -22.34
CA PRO A 105 -37.05 31.58 -21.62
C PRO A 105 -35.61 32.10 -21.61
N SER A 106 -35.42 33.40 -21.35
CA SER A 106 -34.08 33.98 -21.20
C SER A 106 -33.41 33.47 -19.92
N VAL A 107 -32.07 33.39 -19.95
CA VAL A 107 -31.27 33.01 -18.77
C VAL A 107 -31.59 33.90 -17.57
N SER A 108 -31.69 35.21 -17.77
CA SER A 108 -32.02 36.18 -16.72
C SER A 108 -33.41 35.97 -16.11
N LYS A 109 -34.41 35.60 -16.92
CA LYS A 109 -35.77 35.32 -16.43
C LYS A 109 -35.81 34.04 -15.59
N ILE A 110 -35.01 33.03 -15.95
CA ILE A 110 -34.84 31.83 -15.13
C ILE A 110 -34.18 32.19 -13.80
N VAL A 111 -33.03 32.86 -13.81
CA VAL A 111 -32.26 33.18 -12.59
C VAL A 111 -33.05 34.05 -11.62
N SER A 112 -33.80 35.04 -12.12
CA SER A 112 -34.66 35.89 -11.27
C SER A 112 -35.76 35.10 -10.55
N SER A 113 -36.23 33.98 -11.11
CA SER A 113 -37.18 33.09 -10.42
C SER A 113 -36.54 32.26 -9.30
N TRP A 114 -35.21 32.18 -9.24
CA TRP A 114 -34.48 31.43 -8.21
C TRP A 114 -34.36 32.20 -6.90
N TYR A 115 -34.52 33.52 -6.95
CA TYR A 115 -34.52 34.38 -5.78
C TYR A 115 -35.57 33.94 -4.75
N ASN A 116 -35.15 33.72 -3.50
CA ASN A 116 -35.96 33.16 -2.40
C ASN A 116 -36.65 31.81 -2.72
N GLY A 117 -36.21 31.13 -3.79
CA GLY A 117 -36.79 29.87 -4.25
C GLY A 117 -36.15 28.61 -3.65
N PHE A 118 -35.09 28.77 -2.86
CA PHE A 118 -34.31 27.67 -2.26
C PHE A 118 -34.48 27.63 -0.74
N GLN A 119 -34.73 26.44 -0.19
CA GLN A 119 -34.88 26.23 1.25
C GLN A 119 -33.75 25.36 1.80
N TYR A 120 -33.05 25.84 2.83
CA TYR A 120 -32.07 25.06 3.60
C TYR A 120 -32.78 24.11 4.59
N LYS A 121 -33.67 23.27 4.08
CA LYS A 121 -34.43 22.28 4.86
C LYS A 121 -33.57 21.04 5.07
N GLN A 122 -33.05 20.84 6.28
CA GLN A 122 -32.25 19.66 6.62
C GLN A 122 -33.13 18.41 6.86
N GLU A 123 -32.65 17.24 6.48
CA GLU A 123 -33.24 15.94 6.84
C GLU A 123 -33.10 15.71 8.36
N LYS A 124 -34.16 15.20 8.99
CA LYS A 124 -34.13 14.78 10.40
C LYS A 124 -34.53 13.31 10.51
N GLN A 125 -33.77 12.58 11.32
CA GLN A 125 -34.04 11.19 11.69
C GLN A 125 -34.31 11.12 13.19
N ASN A 126 -35.19 10.19 13.61
CA ASN A 126 -35.41 9.88 15.02
C ASN A 126 -34.31 8.91 15.55
N GLU A 127 -34.39 8.54 16.84
CA GLU A 127 -33.42 7.61 17.47
C GLU A 127 -33.36 6.22 16.82
N SER A 128 -34.45 5.76 16.16
CA SER A 128 -34.47 4.51 15.41
C SER A 128 -33.87 4.63 13.99
N GLY A 129 -33.48 5.83 13.55
CA GLY A 129 -32.95 6.12 12.22
C GLY A 129 -34.02 6.23 11.12
N THR A 130 -35.28 6.41 11.49
CA THR A 130 -36.39 6.65 10.57
C THR A 130 -36.47 8.14 10.23
N ILE A 131 -36.63 8.46 8.94
CA ILE A 131 -36.76 9.85 8.48
C ILE A 131 -38.09 10.42 8.98
N VAL A 132 -38.03 11.44 9.83
CA VAL A 132 -39.20 12.19 10.34
C VAL A 132 -39.42 13.50 9.58
N GLN A 133 -38.39 13.99 8.91
CA GLN A 133 -38.47 15.16 8.04
C GLN A 133 -37.55 14.93 6.84
N TYR A 134 -38.11 14.92 5.64
CA TYR A 134 -37.33 14.84 4.39
C TYR A 134 -36.66 16.19 4.09
N GLY A 135 -35.40 16.16 3.69
CA GLY A 135 -34.63 17.37 3.41
C GLY A 135 -33.25 17.06 2.83
N LEU A 136 -32.36 18.06 2.85
CA LEU A 136 -30.95 17.91 2.54
C LEU A 136 -30.24 17.14 3.65
N ARG A 137 -29.46 16.15 3.26
CA ARG A 137 -28.63 15.37 4.20
C ARG A 137 -27.55 16.28 4.82
N PRO A 138 -27.08 15.99 6.04
CA PRO A 138 -25.94 16.68 6.67
C PRO A 138 -24.72 16.93 5.75
N PRO A 139 -24.25 15.94 4.93
CA PRO A 139 -23.16 16.19 3.98
C PRO A 139 -23.48 17.25 2.92
N GLN A 140 -24.73 17.33 2.46
CA GLN A 140 -25.15 18.28 1.42
C GLN A 140 -25.25 19.70 1.97
N ILE A 141 -25.90 19.87 3.13
CA ILE A 141 -26.06 21.19 3.75
C ILE A 141 -24.73 21.76 4.23
N GLY A 142 -23.87 20.91 4.81
CA GLY A 142 -22.52 21.30 5.22
C GLY A 142 -21.66 21.75 4.05
N ALA A 143 -21.66 20.99 2.94
CA ALA A 143 -20.96 21.36 1.73
C ALA A 143 -21.45 22.71 1.17
N LEU A 144 -22.76 22.93 1.08
CA LEU A 144 -23.33 24.20 0.59
C LEU A 144 -22.85 25.40 1.43
N HIS A 145 -22.92 25.30 2.76
CA HIS A 145 -22.47 26.38 3.64
C HIS A 145 -20.97 26.63 3.53
N SER A 146 -20.14 25.58 3.47
CA SER A 146 -18.69 25.71 3.27
C SER A 146 -18.35 26.41 1.95
N ILE A 147 -19.04 26.05 0.86
CA ILE A 147 -18.82 26.66 -0.46
C ILE A 147 -19.17 28.15 -0.43
N LEU A 148 -20.35 28.51 0.10
CA LEU A 148 -20.80 29.89 0.15
C LEU A 148 -19.95 30.75 1.09
N ALA A 149 -19.50 30.19 2.23
CA ALA A 149 -18.56 30.86 3.13
C ALA A 149 -17.23 31.12 2.43
N HIS A 150 -16.67 30.13 1.74
CA HIS A 150 -15.42 30.28 0.98
C HIS A 150 -15.54 31.36 -0.10
N TRP A 151 -16.60 31.30 -0.91
CA TRP A 151 -16.83 32.28 -1.99
C TRP A 151 -17.14 33.70 -1.51
N SER A 152 -17.48 33.88 -0.24
CA SER A 152 -17.64 35.22 0.34
C SER A 152 -16.32 35.95 0.59
N ILE A 153 -15.19 35.22 0.68
CA ILE A 153 -13.87 35.77 0.99
C ILE A 153 -12.79 35.41 -0.04
N SER A 154 -13.02 34.41 -0.90
CA SER A 154 -12.01 33.86 -1.79
C SER A 154 -12.61 33.23 -3.04
N ASN A 155 -11.99 33.52 -4.19
CA ASN A 155 -12.28 32.84 -5.47
C ASN A 155 -11.28 31.71 -5.79
N LYS A 156 -10.39 31.37 -4.85
CA LYS A 156 -9.41 30.29 -5.05
C LYS A 156 -10.12 28.95 -5.23
N SER A 157 -9.49 28.05 -5.98
CA SER A 157 -10.01 26.71 -6.23
C SER A 157 -10.30 25.96 -4.93
N ALA A 158 -11.53 25.48 -4.79
CA ALA A 158 -12.04 24.79 -3.62
C ALA A 158 -12.29 23.30 -3.90
N LEU A 159 -12.05 22.45 -2.92
CA LEU A 159 -12.22 21.00 -2.97
C LEU A 159 -13.22 20.55 -1.90
N VAL A 160 -14.25 19.85 -2.35
CA VAL A 160 -15.31 19.25 -1.54
C VAL A 160 -15.20 17.73 -1.65
N VAL A 161 -14.86 17.09 -0.53
CA VAL A 161 -14.69 15.64 -0.43
C VAL A 161 -15.95 15.05 0.20
N MET A 162 -16.65 14.23 -0.58
CA MET A 162 -17.91 13.61 -0.19
C MET A 162 -17.96 12.16 -0.69
N PRO A 163 -18.13 11.17 0.21
CA PRO A 163 -18.24 9.75 -0.14
C PRO A 163 -19.32 9.47 -1.21
N THR A 164 -19.16 8.44 -2.04
CA THR A 164 -20.16 8.05 -3.03
C THR A 164 -21.52 7.78 -2.39
N GLY A 165 -22.62 8.25 -2.99
CA GLY A 165 -23.97 8.05 -2.43
C GLY A 165 -24.42 9.06 -1.38
N THR A 166 -23.55 9.98 -0.91
CA THR A 166 -23.91 11.08 0.01
C THR A 166 -24.62 12.28 -0.65
N GLY A 167 -24.76 12.26 -1.99
CA GLY A 167 -25.53 13.27 -2.73
C GLY A 167 -24.73 14.44 -3.31
N LYS A 168 -23.51 14.18 -3.82
CA LYS A 168 -22.65 15.16 -4.53
C LYS A 168 -23.39 15.88 -5.65
N THR A 169 -24.05 15.13 -6.54
CA THR A 169 -24.77 15.71 -7.67
C THR A 169 -25.88 16.64 -7.20
N GLU A 170 -26.73 16.20 -6.27
CA GLU A 170 -27.79 17.02 -5.68
C GLU A 170 -27.24 18.29 -5.03
N THR A 171 -26.05 18.23 -4.43
CA THR A 171 -25.35 19.41 -3.88
C THR A 171 -25.02 20.42 -4.99
N MET A 172 -24.55 19.97 -6.16
CA MET A 172 -24.31 20.84 -7.32
C MET A 172 -25.59 21.50 -7.81
N LEU A 173 -26.70 20.75 -7.90
CA LEU A 173 -28.00 21.29 -8.29
C LEU A 173 -28.46 22.37 -7.30
N CYS A 174 -28.37 22.08 -6.00
CA CYS A 174 -28.71 23.03 -4.94
C CYS A 174 -27.87 24.30 -5.03
N LEU A 175 -26.56 24.17 -5.23
CA LEU A 175 -25.64 25.29 -5.34
C LEU A 175 -25.98 26.22 -6.51
N SER A 176 -26.35 25.67 -7.67
CA SER A 176 -26.74 26.48 -8.83
C SER A 176 -27.92 27.41 -8.53
N ILE A 177 -28.91 26.93 -7.79
CA ILE A 177 -30.10 27.71 -7.42
C ILE A 177 -29.79 28.65 -6.24
N ALA A 178 -29.19 28.12 -5.17
CA ALA A 178 -28.91 28.85 -3.94
C ALA A 178 -27.98 30.05 -4.15
N ASN A 179 -26.95 29.90 -4.99
CA ASN A 179 -26.01 30.97 -5.34
C ASN A 179 -26.47 31.80 -6.56
N GLN A 180 -27.64 31.49 -7.13
CA GLN A 180 -28.20 32.17 -8.30
C GLN A 180 -27.24 32.26 -9.49
N ASN A 181 -26.54 31.16 -9.80
CA ASN A 181 -25.53 31.14 -10.85
C ASN A 181 -26.15 31.39 -12.22
N GLU A 182 -25.80 32.48 -12.89
CA GLU A 182 -26.34 32.74 -14.24
C GLU A 182 -25.93 31.67 -15.24
N LYS A 183 -24.65 31.27 -15.21
CA LYS A 183 -24.04 30.27 -16.09
C LYS A 183 -22.96 29.47 -15.36
N THR A 184 -23.15 28.16 -15.25
CA THR A 184 -22.18 27.22 -14.67
C THR A 184 -21.67 26.25 -15.74
N LEU A 185 -20.35 26.09 -15.83
CA LEU A 185 -19.73 25.00 -16.59
C LEU A 185 -19.51 23.80 -15.67
N VAL A 186 -20.04 22.64 -16.05
CA VAL A 186 -19.86 21.36 -15.35
C VAL A 186 -19.02 20.43 -16.21
N ILE A 187 -17.90 19.96 -15.65
CA ILE A 187 -16.98 19.02 -16.29
C ILE A 187 -17.09 17.66 -15.60
N VAL A 188 -17.21 16.61 -16.41
CA VAL A 188 -17.30 15.22 -15.95
C VAL A 188 -16.40 14.33 -16.81
N PRO A 189 -15.86 13.22 -16.28
CA PRO A 189 -14.85 12.43 -17.00
C PRO A 189 -15.42 11.59 -18.15
N THR A 190 -16.70 11.18 -18.11
CA THR A 190 -17.30 10.23 -19.06
C THR A 190 -18.62 10.73 -19.68
N ASP A 191 -18.99 10.19 -20.85
CA ASP A 191 -20.29 10.49 -21.50
C ASP A 191 -21.49 9.95 -20.71
N SER A 192 -21.31 8.84 -19.99
CA SER A 192 -22.36 8.28 -19.12
C SER A 192 -22.70 9.27 -18.01
N LEU A 193 -21.69 9.77 -17.27
CA LEU A 193 -21.87 10.79 -16.25
C LEU A 193 -22.43 12.09 -16.83
N ARG A 194 -21.97 12.51 -18.02
CA ARG A 194 -22.50 13.69 -18.71
C ARG A 194 -24.00 13.58 -18.96
N THR A 195 -24.47 12.42 -19.41
CA THR A 195 -25.89 12.16 -19.65
C THR A 195 -26.67 12.15 -18.34
N GLN A 196 -26.16 11.47 -17.31
CA GLN A 196 -26.80 11.39 -15.99
C GLN A 196 -26.94 12.77 -15.33
N ILE A 197 -25.86 13.53 -15.26
CA ILE A 197 -25.80 14.85 -14.61
C ILE A 197 -26.63 15.87 -15.38
N SER A 198 -26.54 15.90 -16.72
CA SER A 198 -27.37 16.81 -17.51
C SER A 198 -28.87 16.56 -17.34
N ASN A 199 -29.30 15.29 -17.30
CA ASN A 199 -30.71 14.96 -17.03
C ASN A 199 -31.15 15.42 -15.64
N LYS A 200 -30.32 15.22 -14.60
CA LYS A 200 -30.61 15.72 -13.25
C LYS A 200 -30.75 17.24 -13.22
N PHE A 201 -29.85 18.00 -13.86
CA PHE A 201 -29.98 19.45 -13.96
C PHE A 201 -31.26 19.87 -14.68
N ILE A 202 -31.59 19.25 -15.83
CA ILE A 202 -32.79 19.58 -16.62
C ILE A 202 -34.06 19.50 -15.77
N GLU A 203 -34.19 18.46 -14.95
CA GLU A 203 -35.39 18.17 -14.16
C GLU A 203 -35.28 18.63 -12.70
N LEU A 204 -34.15 19.20 -12.29
CA LEU A 204 -33.80 19.44 -10.88
C LEU A 204 -33.94 18.21 -9.96
N GLY A 205 -33.89 17.00 -10.52
CA GLY A 205 -34.02 15.73 -9.78
C GLY A 205 -35.24 15.69 -8.86
N ILE A 206 -35.01 15.37 -7.59
CA ILE A 206 -36.04 15.29 -6.54
C ILE A 206 -36.24 16.61 -5.76
N LEU A 207 -35.55 17.69 -6.14
CA LEU A 207 -35.52 18.91 -5.32
C LEU A 207 -36.87 19.62 -5.23
N LYS A 208 -37.74 19.45 -6.23
CA LYS A 208 -39.09 20.01 -6.26
C LYS A 208 -40.18 19.03 -5.87
N THR A 209 -39.86 17.74 -5.75
CA THR A 209 -40.88 16.70 -5.53
C THR A 209 -41.24 16.61 -4.05
N GLU A 210 -42.51 16.41 -3.75
CA GLU A 210 -42.95 16.01 -2.40
C GLU A 210 -42.32 14.65 -2.03
N PRO A 211 -41.91 14.43 -0.77
CA PRO A 211 -42.00 15.32 0.39
C PRO A 211 -40.78 16.27 0.61
N PHE A 212 -39.85 16.37 -0.36
CA PHE A 212 -38.60 17.12 -0.19
C PHE A 212 -38.81 18.64 -0.24
N GLU A 213 -39.30 19.14 -1.38
CA GLU A 213 -39.63 20.57 -1.60
C GLU A 213 -38.50 21.55 -1.26
N ILE A 214 -37.24 21.16 -1.51
CA ILE A 214 -36.05 22.01 -1.32
C ILE A 214 -36.09 23.25 -2.22
N VAL A 215 -36.65 23.09 -3.41
CA VAL A 215 -36.83 24.15 -4.41
C VAL A 215 -38.32 24.40 -4.57
N ALA A 216 -38.74 25.65 -4.43
CA ALA A 216 -40.14 26.02 -4.54
C ALA A 216 -40.70 25.75 -5.94
N ASN A 217 -42.00 25.41 -6.02
CA ASN A 217 -42.68 25.16 -7.29
C ASN A 217 -42.69 26.37 -8.24
N SER A 218 -42.55 27.60 -7.71
CA SER A 218 -42.44 28.85 -8.47
C SER A 218 -41.04 29.11 -9.06
N VAL A 219 -40.07 28.23 -8.85
CA VAL A 219 -38.72 28.37 -9.44
C VAL A 219 -38.77 27.82 -10.86
N LEU A 220 -38.23 28.51 -11.87
CA LEU A 220 -38.11 27.95 -13.21
C LEU A 220 -36.94 26.97 -13.28
N TYR A 221 -37.09 25.88 -14.05
CA TYR A 221 -36.02 24.91 -14.29
C TYR A 221 -34.84 25.55 -15.04
N PRO A 222 -33.59 25.08 -14.85
CA PRO A 222 -32.45 25.61 -15.59
C PRO A 222 -32.51 25.19 -17.06
N LYS A 223 -32.06 26.09 -17.94
CA LYS A 223 -31.76 25.74 -19.33
C LYS A 223 -30.39 25.06 -19.37
N VAL A 224 -30.31 23.87 -19.97
CA VAL A 224 -29.10 23.03 -19.95
C VAL A 224 -28.58 22.76 -21.36
N SER A 225 -27.32 23.10 -21.60
CA SER A 225 -26.58 22.74 -22.83
C SER A 225 -25.67 21.54 -22.58
N VAL A 226 -25.72 20.55 -23.46
CA VAL A 226 -24.90 19.32 -23.41
C VAL A 226 -23.98 19.28 -24.62
N LEU A 227 -22.68 19.35 -24.35
CA LEU A 227 -21.65 19.26 -25.37
C LEU A 227 -21.27 17.79 -25.61
N LYS A 228 -21.58 17.31 -26.82
CA LYS A 228 -21.20 15.97 -27.31
C LYS A 228 -20.04 16.02 -28.29
N THR A 229 -19.84 17.14 -28.97
CA THR A 229 -18.76 17.38 -29.92
C THR A 229 -18.19 18.78 -29.76
N THR A 230 -16.98 19.00 -30.30
CA THR A 230 -16.35 20.32 -30.37
C THR A 230 -17.25 21.33 -31.08
N ILE A 231 -17.15 22.60 -30.67
CA ILE A 231 -17.86 23.73 -31.28
C ILE A 231 -17.00 24.29 -32.40
N GLU A 232 -17.60 24.50 -33.58
CA GLU A 232 -16.87 24.94 -34.77
C GLU A 232 -16.83 26.47 -34.92
N THR A 233 -17.93 27.16 -34.59
CA THR A 233 -18.09 28.60 -34.82
C THR A 233 -18.41 29.37 -33.54
N VAL A 234 -18.05 30.66 -33.52
CA VAL A 234 -18.41 31.58 -32.40
C VAL A 234 -19.93 31.75 -32.29
N GLU A 235 -20.65 31.71 -33.40
CA GLU A 235 -22.12 31.82 -33.45
C GLU A 235 -22.78 30.63 -32.74
N ASP A 236 -22.32 29.41 -33.03
CA ASP A 236 -22.79 28.21 -32.33
C ASP A 236 -22.40 28.22 -30.85
N ALA A 237 -21.23 28.75 -30.51
CA ALA A 237 -20.81 28.94 -29.12
C ALA A 237 -21.77 29.87 -28.37
N LYS A 238 -22.18 31.01 -28.96
CA LYS A 238 -23.18 31.90 -28.37
C LYS A 238 -24.53 31.21 -28.15
N LYS A 239 -25.00 30.41 -29.11
CA LYS A 239 -26.26 29.64 -28.98
C LYS A 239 -26.20 28.60 -27.86
N ILE A 240 -25.05 27.96 -27.66
CA ILE A 240 -24.79 27.02 -26.56
C ILE A 240 -24.71 27.72 -25.21
N LEU A 241 -24.03 28.88 -25.16
CA LEU A 241 -23.82 29.68 -23.96
C LEU A 241 -25.07 30.44 -23.49
N ASP A 242 -26.09 30.58 -24.33
CA ASP A 242 -27.45 30.90 -23.88
C ASP A 242 -28.04 29.68 -23.14
N ALA A 243 -27.51 29.36 -21.95
CA ALA A 243 -27.96 28.32 -21.04
C ALA A 243 -27.46 28.61 -19.61
N ASN A 244 -28.19 28.16 -18.59
CA ASN A 244 -27.78 28.29 -17.20
C ASN A 244 -26.69 27.28 -16.81
N VAL A 245 -26.73 26.09 -17.41
CA VAL A 245 -25.77 25.02 -17.12
C VAL A 245 -25.25 24.45 -18.42
N ILE A 246 -23.93 24.36 -18.55
CA ILE A 246 -23.25 23.72 -19.68
C ILE A 246 -22.54 22.49 -19.14
N VAL A 247 -22.86 21.30 -19.66
CA VAL A 247 -22.21 20.04 -19.25
C VAL A 247 -21.33 19.52 -20.37
N SER A 248 -20.06 19.26 -20.07
CA SER A 248 -19.05 18.83 -21.05
C SER A 248 -18.06 17.81 -20.46
N THR A 249 -17.26 17.21 -21.33
CA THR A 249 -16.09 16.41 -20.92
C THR A 249 -14.80 17.21 -21.17
N PRO A 250 -13.71 16.95 -20.42
CA PRO A 250 -12.44 17.66 -20.60
C PRO A 250 -11.94 17.63 -22.05
N GLN A 251 -12.07 16.47 -22.73
CA GLN A 251 -11.55 16.26 -24.08
C GLN A 251 -12.17 17.24 -25.09
N ILE A 252 -13.47 17.54 -24.98
CA ILE A 252 -14.15 18.46 -25.90
C ILE A 252 -13.61 19.89 -25.72
N LEU A 253 -13.41 20.31 -24.48
CA LEU A 253 -12.92 21.65 -24.17
C LEU A 253 -11.44 21.82 -24.57
N THR A 254 -10.61 20.82 -24.30
CA THR A 254 -9.21 20.85 -24.72
C THR A 254 -9.04 20.77 -26.23
N ASN A 255 -9.93 20.08 -26.94
CA ASN A 255 -9.90 20.08 -28.40
C ASN A 255 -10.06 21.51 -28.97
N LEU A 256 -10.84 22.40 -28.34
CA LEU A 256 -10.92 23.81 -28.76
C LEU A 256 -9.56 24.51 -28.68
N LEU A 257 -8.78 24.25 -27.63
CA LEU A 257 -7.44 24.80 -27.45
C LEU A 257 -6.45 24.24 -28.48
N LYS A 258 -6.51 22.94 -28.75
CA LYS A 258 -5.62 22.25 -29.69
C LYS A 258 -5.89 22.59 -31.15
N THR A 259 -7.14 22.82 -31.54
CA THR A 259 -7.51 23.11 -32.94
C THR A 259 -7.49 24.61 -33.27
N GLY A 260 -6.76 25.43 -32.52
CA GLY A 260 -6.63 26.88 -32.77
C GLY A 260 -7.90 27.70 -32.51
N LYS A 261 -8.90 27.15 -31.80
CA LYS A 261 -10.19 27.80 -31.48
C LYS A 261 -10.21 28.38 -30.06
N SER A 262 -9.07 28.91 -29.60
CA SER A 262 -8.91 29.47 -28.26
C SER A 262 -9.85 30.64 -27.98
N ASN A 263 -10.29 31.37 -29.02
CA ASN A 263 -11.32 32.40 -28.92
C ASN A 263 -12.66 31.87 -28.40
N ILE A 264 -13.10 30.69 -28.85
CA ILE A 264 -14.33 30.04 -28.37
C ILE A 264 -14.16 29.58 -26.92
N PHE A 265 -13.00 29.01 -26.59
CA PHE A 265 -12.72 28.59 -25.22
C PHE A 265 -12.71 29.80 -24.26
N ASN A 266 -12.04 30.90 -24.64
CA ASN A 266 -12.02 32.14 -23.86
C ASN A 266 -13.43 32.72 -23.69
N LEU A 267 -14.28 32.66 -24.73
CA LEU A 267 -15.68 33.07 -24.62
C LEU A 267 -16.45 32.24 -23.58
N ILE A 268 -16.21 30.94 -23.50
CA ILE A 268 -16.81 30.06 -22.48
C ILE A 268 -16.36 30.49 -21.08
N VAL A 269 -15.05 30.68 -20.87
CA VAL A 269 -14.49 31.10 -19.57
C VAL A 269 -15.04 32.46 -19.14
N GLN A 270 -15.13 33.43 -20.05
CA GLN A 270 -15.62 34.77 -19.76
C GLN A 270 -17.11 34.80 -19.39
N GLN A 271 -17.93 33.98 -20.06
CA GLN A 271 -19.38 33.97 -19.83
C GLN A 271 -19.83 33.13 -18.64
N CYS A 272 -19.04 32.14 -18.20
CA CYS A 272 -19.38 31.31 -17.05
C CYS A 272 -19.04 32.03 -15.73
N ASN A 273 -19.93 31.97 -14.75
CA ASN A 273 -19.68 32.48 -13.40
C ASN A 273 -18.68 31.60 -12.65
N ASN A 274 -18.78 30.28 -12.84
CA ASN A 274 -17.95 29.30 -12.15
C ASN A 274 -17.76 28.02 -12.96
N LEU A 275 -16.78 27.23 -12.51
CA LEU A 275 -16.49 25.89 -13.00
C LEU A 275 -16.75 24.88 -11.87
N ILE A 276 -17.58 23.87 -12.14
CA ILE A 276 -17.75 22.69 -11.29
C ILE A 276 -17.11 21.49 -11.98
N VAL A 277 -16.30 20.75 -11.25
CA VAL A 277 -15.67 19.51 -11.73
C VAL A 277 -16.14 18.37 -10.84
N ASP A 278 -16.81 17.39 -11.42
CA ASP A 278 -17.15 16.14 -10.72
C ASP A 278 -16.06 15.08 -10.97
N GLU A 279 -15.90 14.17 -10.01
CA GLU A 279 -14.88 13.13 -9.99
C GLU A 279 -13.47 13.68 -10.25
N ALA A 280 -13.12 14.73 -9.48
CA ALA A 280 -11.85 15.43 -9.56
C ALA A 280 -10.61 14.53 -9.30
N HIS A 281 -10.73 13.30 -8.82
CA HIS A 281 -9.58 12.40 -8.71
C HIS A 281 -9.05 11.92 -10.08
N HIS A 282 -9.85 12.01 -11.17
CA HIS A 282 -9.38 11.78 -12.55
C HIS A 282 -8.48 12.88 -13.11
N ILE A 283 -8.09 13.87 -12.29
CA ILE A 283 -7.30 15.06 -12.65
C ILE A 283 -5.88 14.78 -13.23
N ALA A 284 -5.53 13.53 -13.55
CA ALA A 284 -4.19 13.14 -14.01
C ALA A 284 -3.78 13.62 -15.42
N ALA A 285 -4.59 14.42 -16.14
CA ALA A 285 -4.26 14.88 -17.49
C ALA A 285 -3.82 16.36 -17.54
N LYS A 286 -2.75 16.67 -18.29
CA LYS A 286 -2.31 18.05 -18.65
C LYS A 286 -3.49 18.92 -19.14
N THR A 287 -4.48 18.27 -19.78
CA THR A 287 -5.67 18.87 -20.38
C THR A 287 -6.61 19.55 -19.39
N TRP A 288 -6.76 19.01 -18.17
CA TRP A 288 -7.62 19.62 -17.16
C TRP A 288 -6.93 20.78 -16.44
N LYS A 289 -5.63 20.62 -16.14
CA LYS A 289 -4.84 21.66 -15.47
C LYS A 289 -4.90 22.97 -16.25
N GLU A 290 -4.88 22.87 -17.58
CA GLU A 290 -5.04 24.00 -18.48
C GLU A 290 -6.42 24.67 -18.37
N ILE A 291 -7.51 23.88 -18.28
CA ILE A 291 -8.87 24.43 -18.13
C ILE A 291 -9.02 25.14 -16.77
N LYS A 292 -8.61 24.49 -15.68
CA LYS A 292 -8.65 25.07 -14.33
C LYS A 292 -7.87 26.38 -14.29
N LEU A 293 -6.62 26.38 -14.77
CA LEU A 293 -5.76 27.56 -14.74
C LEU A 293 -6.40 28.76 -15.46
N LYS A 294 -7.12 28.51 -16.57
CA LYS A 294 -7.81 29.58 -17.30
C LYS A 294 -8.97 30.21 -16.51
N PHE A 295 -9.71 29.41 -15.74
CA PHE A 295 -10.73 29.93 -14.83
C PHE A 295 -10.11 30.68 -13.65
N GLU A 296 -9.02 30.15 -13.07
CA GLU A 296 -8.30 30.81 -11.96
C GLU A 296 -7.70 32.17 -12.38
N VAL A 297 -7.08 32.23 -13.56
CA VAL A 297 -6.55 33.48 -14.13
C VAL A 297 -7.66 34.48 -14.44
N ALA A 298 -8.87 34.02 -14.77
CA ALA A 298 -10.04 34.87 -14.97
C ALA A 298 -10.76 35.22 -13.65
N GLU A 299 -10.17 34.88 -12.50
CA GLU A 299 -10.72 35.07 -11.15
C GLU A 299 -12.13 34.47 -10.97
N LYS A 300 -12.42 33.40 -11.71
CA LYS A 300 -13.68 32.67 -11.61
C LYS A 300 -13.56 31.52 -10.61
N PRO A 301 -14.53 31.36 -9.69
CA PRO A 301 -14.52 30.25 -8.75
C PRO A 301 -14.46 28.88 -9.43
N VAL A 302 -13.58 28.01 -8.93
CA VAL A 302 -13.44 26.61 -9.35
C VAL A 302 -13.78 25.71 -8.17
N LEU A 303 -14.75 24.82 -8.36
CA LEU A 303 -15.20 23.89 -7.33
C LEU A 303 -15.02 22.45 -7.79
N LEU A 304 -14.31 21.68 -6.98
CA LEU A 304 -13.93 20.30 -7.25
C LEU A 304 -14.69 19.37 -6.31
N PHE A 305 -15.43 18.42 -6.86
CA PHE A 305 -16.09 17.36 -6.10
C PHE A 305 -15.38 16.03 -6.32
N THR A 306 -15.17 15.27 -5.24
CA THR A 306 -14.59 13.93 -5.32
C THR A 306 -14.98 13.09 -4.11
N ALA A 307 -14.97 11.76 -4.25
CA ALA A 307 -15.00 10.88 -3.08
C ALA A 307 -13.62 10.79 -2.39
N THR A 308 -12.55 11.04 -3.14
CA THR A 308 -11.17 10.83 -2.69
C THR A 308 -10.30 12.04 -3.04
N PRO A 309 -9.58 12.64 -2.09
CA PRO A 309 -8.75 13.84 -2.35
C PRO A 309 -7.44 13.53 -3.09
N PHE A 310 -7.21 12.27 -3.46
CA PHE A 310 -6.02 11.80 -4.16
C PHE A 310 -6.32 11.51 -5.62
N ARG A 311 -5.36 11.80 -6.49
CA ARG A 311 -5.35 11.49 -7.90
C ARG A 311 -5.05 10.02 -8.15
N ASN A 312 -5.37 9.57 -9.36
CA ASN A 312 -5.08 8.22 -9.87
C ASN A 312 -3.60 7.82 -9.86
N ASP A 313 -2.68 8.79 -9.85
CA ASP A 313 -1.22 8.59 -9.77
C ASP A 313 -0.66 8.74 -8.35
N GLY A 314 -1.52 8.77 -7.33
CA GLY A 314 -1.14 8.89 -5.93
C GLY A 314 -0.87 10.33 -5.45
N GLY A 315 -0.81 11.31 -6.36
CA GLY A 315 -0.67 12.73 -6.01
C GLY A 315 -1.93 13.30 -5.33
N ARG A 316 -1.82 14.45 -4.64
CA ARG A 316 -3.00 15.17 -4.12
C ARG A 316 -3.67 16.00 -5.22
N ILE A 317 -4.99 16.18 -5.13
CA ILE A 317 -5.71 17.15 -5.97
C ILE A 317 -5.33 18.57 -5.54
N GLU A 318 -4.90 19.42 -6.48
CA GLU A 318 -4.55 20.81 -6.21
C GLU A 318 -5.83 21.64 -5.95
N GLY A 319 -6.01 22.13 -4.71
CA GLY A 319 -7.11 22.99 -4.28
C GLY A 319 -7.25 23.01 -2.76
N GLU A 320 -7.88 24.04 -2.20
CA GLU A 320 -8.14 24.13 -0.75
C GLU A 320 -9.30 23.21 -0.36
N ILE A 321 -9.09 22.28 0.58
CA ILE A 321 -10.17 21.42 1.08
C ILE A 321 -11.05 22.24 2.02
N ILE A 322 -12.19 22.71 1.51
CA ILE A 322 -13.14 23.53 2.27
C ILE A 322 -14.21 22.71 2.99
N TYR A 323 -14.39 21.45 2.57
CA TYR A 323 -15.31 20.51 3.19
C TYR A 323 -14.86 19.07 2.95
N ASN A 324 -14.86 18.25 4.00
CA ASN A 324 -14.55 16.83 3.93
C ASN A 324 -15.49 16.04 4.84
N TYR A 325 -16.48 15.37 4.24
CA TYR A 325 -17.39 14.52 4.99
C TYR A 325 -16.77 13.12 5.18
N PRO A 326 -16.44 12.71 6.41
CA PRO A 326 -15.83 11.41 6.70
C PRO A 326 -16.70 10.23 6.25
N LEU A 327 -16.06 9.13 5.86
CA LEU A 327 -16.76 7.90 5.51
C LEU A 327 -17.40 7.25 6.75
N SER A 328 -16.76 7.32 7.91
CA SER A 328 -17.34 6.88 9.20
C SER A 328 -18.62 7.60 9.57
N LEU A 329 -18.71 8.91 9.33
CA LEU A 329 -19.96 9.65 9.54
C LEU A 329 -21.04 9.20 8.55
N ALA A 330 -20.66 8.94 7.30
CA ALA A 330 -21.60 8.40 6.31
C ALA A 330 -22.14 7.01 6.71
N GLN A 331 -21.35 6.18 7.39
CA GLN A 331 -21.79 4.90 7.93
C GLN A 331 -22.68 5.04 9.16
N ARG A 332 -22.27 5.87 10.14
CA ARG A 332 -23.05 6.16 11.34
C ARG A 332 -24.44 6.67 10.97
N ASP A 333 -24.50 7.55 9.97
CA ASP A 333 -25.74 8.14 9.46
C ASP A 333 -26.44 7.21 8.44
N LYS A 334 -26.01 5.94 8.31
CA LYS A 334 -26.59 4.86 7.47
C LYS A 334 -26.67 5.18 5.96
N TYR A 335 -25.85 6.11 5.48
CA TYR A 335 -25.66 6.34 4.04
C TYR A 335 -24.72 5.32 3.39
N TYR A 336 -23.98 4.56 4.21
CA TYR A 336 -23.09 3.46 3.80
C TYR A 336 -23.31 2.22 4.68
N GLU A 337 -23.46 1.06 4.05
CA GLU A 337 -23.39 -0.24 4.73
C GLU A 337 -21.97 -0.78 4.82
N LYS A 338 -21.76 -1.71 5.76
CA LYS A 338 -20.51 -2.49 5.87
C LYS A 338 -20.32 -3.36 4.62
N ILE A 339 -19.07 -3.71 4.37
CA ILE A 339 -18.66 -4.65 3.34
C ILE A 339 -18.08 -5.87 4.04
N THR A 340 -18.60 -7.05 3.72
CA THR A 340 -17.99 -8.32 4.13
C THR A 340 -16.80 -8.59 3.22
N PHE A 341 -15.61 -8.73 3.77
CA PHE A 341 -14.44 -9.15 3.01
C PHE A 341 -14.12 -10.61 3.31
N ILE A 342 -13.99 -11.41 2.26
CA ILE A 342 -13.61 -12.82 2.33
C ILE A 342 -12.23 -12.98 1.68
N PRO A 343 -11.17 -13.14 2.48
CA PRO A 343 -9.83 -13.37 1.96
C PRO A 343 -9.67 -14.80 1.43
N ILE A 344 -8.95 -14.94 0.31
CA ILE A 344 -8.43 -16.23 -0.19
C ILE A 344 -6.92 -16.23 0.04
N VAL A 345 -6.36 -17.33 0.54
CA VAL A 345 -4.92 -17.56 0.60
C VAL A 345 -4.57 -18.67 -0.38
N ASP A 346 -4.06 -18.28 -1.54
CA ASP A 346 -3.50 -19.23 -2.50
C ASP A 346 -2.20 -18.68 -3.09
N PHE A 347 -1.11 -19.41 -2.90
CA PHE A 347 0.20 -19.05 -3.44
C PHE A 347 0.38 -19.48 -4.89
N ASN A 348 -0.50 -20.36 -5.39
CA ASN A 348 -0.50 -20.83 -6.76
C ASN A 348 -1.41 -19.96 -7.64
N PRO A 349 -0.85 -19.16 -8.57
CA PRO A 349 -1.64 -18.32 -9.46
C PRO A 349 -2.59 -19.12 -10.37
N ALA A 350 -2.30 -20.40 -10.64
CA ALA A 350 -3.12 -21.23 -11.51
C ALA A 350 -4.45 -21.65 -10.85
N THR A 351 -4.49 -21.79 -9.52
CA THR A 351 -5.69 -22.22 -8.78
C THR A 351 -6.39 -21.09 -8.04
N ALA A 352 -5.71 -19.95 -7.86
CA ALA A 352 -6.25 -18.79 -7.14
C ALA A 352 -7.59 -18.30 -7.72
N ASP A 353 -7.71 -18.23 -9.06
CA ASP A 353 -8.93 -17.78 -9.72
C ASP A 353 -10.12 -18.72 -9.47
N GLU A 354 -9.88 -20.03 -9.46
CA GLU A 354 -10.91 -21.03 -9.21
C GLU A 354 -11.45 -20.91 -7.78
N LYS A 355 -10.57 -20.77 -6.78
CA LYS A 355 -10.98 -20.57 -5.37
C LYS A 355 -11.76 -19.28 -5.15
N ILE A 356 -11.34 -18.19 -5.81
CA ILE A 356 -12.09 -16.92 -5.77
C ILE A 356 -13.49 -17.12 -6.33
N ALA A 357 -13.61 -17.76 -7.49
CA ALA A 357 -14.89 -17.97 -8.16
C ALA A 357 -15.81 -18.92 -7.39
N GLU A 358 -15.29 -20.02 -6.86
CA GLU A 358 -16.03 -20.97 -6.02
C GLU A 358 -16.68 -20.24 -4.84
N LYS A 359 -15.87 -19.47 -4.08
CA LYS A 359 -16.37 -18.71 -2.93
C LYS A 359 -17.40 -17.65 -3.31
N ALA A 360 -17.23 -17.03 -4.49
CA ALA A 360 -18.14 -16.02 -4.98
C ALA A 360 -19.49 -16.61 -5.40
N ILE A 361 -19.47 -17.75 -6.08
CA ILE A 361 -20.67 -18.46 -6.51
C ILE A 361 -21.43 -19.03 -5.31
N ASP A 362 -20.73 -19.57 -4.31
CA ASP A 362 -21.34 -20.02 -3.06
C ASP A 362 -22.01 -18.87 -2.31
N THR A 363 -21.39 -17.69 -2.34
CA THR A 363 -21.97 -16.48 -1.74
C THR A 363 -23.23 -16.05 -2.50
N LEU A 364 -23.19 -16.03 -3.83
CA LEU A 364 -24.37 -15.72 -4.65
C LEU A 364 -25.51 -16.71 -4.40
N LYS A 365 -25.19 -18.00 -4.32
CA LYS A 365 -26.17 -19.06 -4.04
C LYS A 365 -26.85 -18.82 -2.69
N ARG A 366 -26.08 -18.59 -1.63
CA ARG A 366 -26.57 -18.34 -0.28
C ARG A 366 -27.45 -17.09 -0.20
N ASP A 367 -27.03 -16.01 -0.85
CA ASP A 367 -27.75 -14.73 -0.81
C ASP A 367 -29.10 -14.85 -1.55
N LEU A 368 -29.13 -15.54 -2.69
CA LEU A 368 -30.38 -15.82 -3.42
C LEU A 368 -31.31 -16.75 -2.61
N GLU A 369 -30.78 -17.76 -1.92
CA GLU A 369 -31.55 -18.66 -1.04
C GLU A 369 -32.12 -17.92 0.19
N ALA A 370 -31.41 -16.90 0.70
CA ALA A 370 -31.89 -16.00 1.75
C ALA A 370 -32.91 -14.96 1.25
N GLY A 371 -33.25 -14.97 -0.04
CA GLY A 371 -34.23 -14.07 -0.65
C GLY A 371 -33.66 -12.70 -1.09
N TYR A 372 -32.35 -12.52 -1.06
CA TYR A 372 -31.71 -11.30 -1.56
C TYR A 372 -31.58 -11.31 -3.09
N ASP A 373 -31.81 -10.17 -3.72
CA ASP A 373 -31.81 -10.03 -5.18
C ASP A 373 -30.42 -9.66 -5.73
N HIS A 374 -29.39 -10.34 -5.26
CA HIS A 374 -27.99 -10.00 -5.55
C HIS A 374 -27.56 -10.41 -6.97
N ILE A 375 -26.54 -9.71 -7.46
CA ILE A 375 -25.81 -9.99 -8.69
C ILE A 375 -24.32 -10.02 -8.36
N LEU A 376 -23.64 -11.04 -8.88
CA LEU A 376 -22.20 -11.24 -8.79
C LEU A 376 -21.50 -10.59 -9.96
N MET A 377 -20.40 -9.91 -9.67
CA MET A 377 -19.49 -9.41 -10.66
C MET A 377 -18.08 -9.95 -10.44
N ALA A 378 -17.52 -10.55 -11.49
CA ALA A 378 -16.13 -10.95 -11.57
C ALA A 378 -15.34 -9.88 -12.33
N ARG A 379 -14.37 -9.27 -11.64
CA ARG A 379 -13.54 -8.19 -12.18
C ARG A 379 -12.11 -8.66 -12.45
N VAL A 380 -11.61 -8.25 -13.61
CA VAL A 380 -10.25 -8.45 -14.08
C VAL A 380 -9.71 -7.15 -14.72
N ASP A 381 -8.39 -7.04 -14.83
CA ASP A 381 -7.72 -5.85 -15.39
C ASP A 381 -7.50 -6.00 -16.91
N GLU A 382 -7.30 -7.24 -17.39
CA GLU A 382 -7.00 -7.50 -18.80
C GLU A 382 -8.10 -8.28 -19.53
N ARG A 383 -8.34 -7.90 -20.80
CA ARG A 383 -9.34 -8.56 -21.69
C ARG A 383 -9.07 -10.05 -21.87
N LYS A 384 -7.81 -10.41 -22.11
CA LYS A 384 -7.41 -11.80 -22.32
C LYS A 384 -7.77 -12.66 -21.11
N LYS A 385 -7.44 -12.17 -19.91
CA LYS A 385 -7.77 -12.83 -18.65
C LYS A 385 -9.29 -12.96 -18.45
N ALA A 386 -10.06 -11.93 -18.81
CA ALA A 386 -11.53 -11.94 -18.75
C ALA A 386 -12.14 -13.07 -19.58
N GLU A 387 -11.65 -13.24 -20.81
CA GLU A 387 -12.08 -14.29 -21.72
C GLU A 387 -11.71 -15.67 -21.17
N GLU A 388 -10.48 -15.82 -20.65
CA GLU A 388 -10.00 -17.04 -20.00
C GLU A 388 -10.88 -17.45 -18.80
N ILE A 389 -11.10 -16.55 -17.82
CA ILE A 389 -11.91 -16.87 -16.63
C ILE A 389 -13.39 -17.10 -16.98
N TYR A 390 -13.91 -16.38 -17.98
CA TYR A 390 -15.28 -16.58 -18.42
C TYR A 390 -15.47 -17.97 -19.02
N GLU A 391 -14.61 -18.36 -19.97
CA GLU A 391 -14.70 -19.65 -20.65
C GLU A 391 -14.37 -20.83 -19.74
N GLN A 392 -13.33 -20.71 -18.90
CA GLN A 392 -12.85 -21.83 -18.09
C GLN A 392 -13.66 -22.02 -16.80
N ILE A 393 -14.18 -20.95 -16.21
CA ILE A 393 -14.81 -20.98 -14.88
C ILE A 393 -16.29 -20.63 -14.97
N TYR A 394 -16.62 -19.38 -15.27
CA TYR A 394 -17.97 -18.85 -15.05
C TYR A 394 -19.02 -19.42 -16.01
N LYS A 395 -18.70 -19.62 -17.30
CA LYS A 395 -19.64 -20.08 -18.35
C LYS A 395 -20.33 -21.40 -18.03
N LYS A 396 -19.68 -22.27 -17.24
CA LYS A 396 -20.23 -23.55 -16.78
C LYS A 396 -21.44 -23.39 -15.85
N HIS A 397 -21.62 -22.23 -15.23
CA HIS A 397 -22.71 -21.94 -14.29
C HIS A 397 -23.96 -21.37 -14.99
N SER A 398 -24.48 -22.10 -15.98
CA SER A 398 -25.59 -21.68 -16.86
C SER A 398 -26.87 -21.26 -16.11
N LYS A 399 -27.14 -21.83 -14.93
CA LYS A 399 -28.25 -21.44 -14.03
C LYS A 399 -28.29 -19.94 -13.73
N TYR A 400 -27.14 -19.27 -13.71
CA TYR A 400 -27.03 -17.84 -13.41
C TYR A 400 -26.88 -16.95 -14.66
N SER A 401 -26.94 -17.55 -15.86
CA SER A 401 -26.77 -16.89 -17.16
C SER A 401 -25.60 -15.89 -17.19
N PRO A 402 -24.35 -16.37 -17.02
CA PRO A 402 -23.16 -15.52 -17.02
C PRO A 402 -22.98 -14.75 -18.33
N VAL A 403 -22.47 -13.53 -18.25
CA VAL A 403 -22.13 -12.72 -19.43
C VAL A 403 -20.74 -12.10 -19.31
N LEU A 404 -20.06 -11.95 -20.45
CA LEU A 404 -18.79 -11.24 -20.57
C LEU A 404 -19.02 -9.86 -21.18
N ILE A 405 -18.49 -8.81 -20.55
CA ILE A 405 -18.58 -7.43 -21.05
C ILE A 405 -17.21 -6.72 -21.02
N HIS A 406 -16.74 -6.32 -22.20
CA HIS A 406 -15.52 -5.53 -22.36
C HIS A 406 -15.66 -4.53 -23.52
N SER A 407 -14.73 -3.58 -23.61
CA SER A 407 -14.72 -2.50 -24.60
C SER A 407 -14.51 -2.95 -26.06
N GLY A 408 -14.20 -4.23 -26.30
CA GLY A 408 -14.12 -4.82 -27.64
C GLY A 408 -15.46 -5.26 -28.24
N ILE A 409 -16.51 -5.36 -27.41
CA ILE A 409 -17.86 -5.74 -27.86
C ILE A 409 -18.52 -4.55 -28.59
N SER A 410 -19.29 -4.84 -29.64
CA SER A 410 -20.01 -3.79 -30.38
C SER A 410 -20.99 -3.02 -29.49
N LYS A 411 -21.16 -1.72 -29.75
CA LYS A 411 -22.05 -0.85 -28.95
C LYS A 411 -23.52 -1.31 -28.93
N VAL A 412 -23.96 -2.03 -29.95
CA VAL A 412 -25.32 -2.59 -30.02
C VAL A 412 -25.44 -3.74 -29.02
N SER A 413 -24.59 -4.76 -29.13
CA SER A 413 -24.60 -5.91 -28.21
C SER A 413 -24.31 -5.49 -26.76
N GLN A 414 -23.45 -4.49 -26.55
CA GLN A 414 -23.24 -3.92 -25.21
C GLN A 414 -24.53 -3.36 -24.62
N ARG A 415 -25.36 -2.66 -25.40
CA ARG A 415 -26.65 -2.14 -24.91
C ARG A 415 -27.60 -3.26 -24.55
N GLU A 416 -27.69 -4.29 -25.39
CA GLU A 416 -28.54 -5.45 -25.15
C GLU A 416 -28.13 -6.20 -23.86
N ILE A 417 -26.83 -6.43 -23.66
CA ILE A 417 -26.30 -7.04 -22.43
C ILE A 417 -26.60 -6.16 -21.22
N LEU A 418 -26.39 -4.84 -21.32
CA LEU A 418 -26.68 -3.90 -20.23
C LEU A 418 -28.18 -3.83 -19.89
N GLU A 419 -29.06 -3.94 -20.88
CA GLU A 419 -30.51 -4.04 -20.68
C GLU A 419 -30.86 -5.38 -20.00
N GLY A 420 -30.30 -6.50 -20.47
CA GLY A 420 -30.49 -7.80 -19.83
C GLY A 420 -30.00 -7.85 -18.37
N ILE A 421 -28.91 -7.16 -18.05
CA ILE A 421 -28.42 -7.00 -16.67
C ILE A 421 -29.45 -6.22 -15.83
N LYS A 422 -29.99 -5.10 -16.33
CA LYS A 422 -30.99 -4.29 -15.62
C LYS A 422 -32.31 -5.05 -15.41
N GLU A 423 -32.68 -5.88 -16.37
CA GLU A 423 -33.83 -6.79 -16.31
C GLU A 423 -33.56 -8.03 -15.46
N LYS A 424 -32.35 -8.17 -14.88
CA LYS A 424 -31.93 -9.29 -14.01
C LYS A 424 -31.93 -10.66 -14.70
N ARG A 425 -31.81 -10.68 -16.04
CA ARG A 425 -31.62 -11.90 -16.84
C ARG A 425 -30.24 -12.52 -16.61
N HIS A 426 -29.27 -11.72 -16.16
CA HIS A 426 -27.90 -12.15 -15.89
C HIS A 426 -27.56 -11.93 -14.41
N ARG A 427 -27.15 -12.99 -13.72
CA ARG A 427 -26.77 -12.95 -12.28
C ARG A 427 -25.26 -12.96 -12.06
N ILE A 428 -24.49 -13.33 -13.08
CA ILE A 428 -23.02 -13.32 -13.08
C ILE A 428 -22.54 -12.43 -14.23
N ILE A 429 -21.66 -11.49 -13.94
CA ILE A 429 -21.10 -10.58 -14.93
C ILE A 429 -19.57 -10.63 -14.83
N VAL A 430 -18.89 -11.03 -15.91
CA VAL A 430 -17.43 -10.94 -16.04
C VAL A 430 -17.10 -9.66 -16.81
N CYS A 431 -16.26 -8.78 -16.26
CA CYS A 431 -15.98 -7.49 -16.90
C CYS A 431 -14.55 -6.95 -16.75
N VAL A 432 -14.13 -6.17 -17.74
CA VAL A 432 -12.87 -5.38 -17.77
C VAL A 432 -13.21 -3.92 -18.00
N ASP A 433 -12.95 -3.04 -17.03
CA ASP A 433 -13.15 -1.58 -17.10
C ASP A 433 -14.52 -1.10 -17.62
N MET A 434 -15.51 -2.00 -17.61
CA MET A 434 -16.89 -1.76 -17.97
C MET A 434 -17.74 -1.81 -16.70
N LEU A 435 -18.90 -1.14 -16.71
CA LEU A 435 -19.73 -0.90 -15.51
C LEU A 435 -19.09 0.06 -14.48
N GLY A 436 -18.10 0.84 -14.93
CA GLY A 436 -17.47 1.90 -14.14
C GLY A 436 -18.35 3.12 -13.90
N GLU A 437 -17.78 4.32 -14.01
CA GLU A 437 -18.45 5.52 -13.54
C GLU A 437 -19.70 5.92 -14.35
N GLY A 438 -20.86 6.00 -13.66
CA GLY A 438 -22.16 6.34 -14.24
C GLY A 438 -23.09 5.13 -14.49
N PHE A 439 -22.65 3.90 -14.25
CA PHE A 439 -23.54 2.73 -14.21
C PHE A 439 -24.18 2.59 -12.82
N ASP A 440 -25.51 2.52 -12.77
CA ASP A 440 -26.30 2.49 -11.54
C ASP A 440 -27.10 1.18 -11.45
N LEU A 441 -26.67 0.28 -10.56
CA LEU A 441 -27.27 -1.04 -10.34
C LEU A 441 -27.12 -1.45 -8.86
N PRO A 442 -28.10 -1.13 -7.99
CA PRO A 442 -28.05 -1.43 -6.56
C PRO A 442 -27.92 -2.92 -6.20
N GLN A 443 -28.34 -3.81 -7.09
CA GLN A 443 -28.28 -5.28 -6.94
C GLN A 443 -26.86 -5.84 -7.04
N LEU A 444 -25.91 -5.07 -7.57
CA LEU A 444 -24.51 -5.47 -7.64
C LEU A 444 -23.95 -5.48 -6.21
N LYS A 445 -23.91 -6.66 -5.59
CA LYS A 445 -23.61 -6.83 -4.15
C LYS A 445 -22.46 -7.79 -3.89
N ILE A 446 -22.08 -8.62 -4.86
CA ILE A 446 -20.94 -9.54 -4.73
C ILE A 446 -19.88 -9.16 -5.76
N CYS A 447 -18.64 -8.94 -5.31
CA CYS A 447 -17.51 -8.61 -6.17
C CYS A 447 -16.38 -9.63 -5.98
N ALA A 448 -16.16 -10.46 -7.00
CA ALA A 448 -15.01 -11.36 -7.12
C ALA A 448 -13.85 -10.63 -7.82
N MET A 449 -12.76 -10.38 -7.11
CA MET A 449 -11.59 -9.66 -7.63
C MET A 449 -10.52 -10.67 -8.04
N HIS A 450 -10.50 -11.03 -9.32
CA HIS A 450 -9.49 -11.90 -9.92
C HIS A 450 -8.18 -11.15 -10.20
N GLU A 451 -8.29 -9.88 -10.60
CA GLU A 451 -7.15 -8.98 -10.72
C GLU A 451 -7.50 -7.59 -10.18
N MET A 452 -6.53 -6.95 -9.55
CA MET A 452 -6.62 -5.55 -9.13
C MET A 452 -6.23 -4.62 -10.29
N HIS A 453 -7.08 -3.63 -10.55
CA HIS A 453 -6.75 -2.56 -11.49
C HIS A 453 -5.56 -1.73 -10.98
N LYS A 454 -4.70 -1.26 -11.88
CA LYS A 454 -3.49 -0.46 -11.55
C LYS A 454 -3.76 0.81 -10.73
N ASN A 455 -5.01 1.26 -10.71
CA ASN A 455 -5.45 2.43 -9.95
C ASN A 455 -6.41 2.04 -8.82
N ILE A 456 -5.89 2.14 -7.60
CA ILE A 456 -6.55 1.83 -6.34
C ILE A 456 -7.85 2.62 -6.14
N THR A 457 -7.84 3.92 -6.43
CA THR A 457 -8.95 4.84 -6.17
C THR A 457 -10.20 4.45 -6.95
N THR A 458 -10.02 4.01 -8.20
CA THR A 458 -11.11 3.55 -9.07
C THR A 458 -11.69 2.22 -8.60
N SER A 459 -10.87 1.29 -8.09
CA SER A 459 -11.34 0.02 -7.51
C SER A 459 -12.17 0.24 -6.25
N PHE A 460 -11.80 1.18 -5.37
CA PHE A 460 -12.55 1.44 -4.14
C PHE A 460 -13.79 2.30 -4.31
N GLN A 461 -13.77 3.32 -5.17
CA GLN A 461 -15.01 4.03 -5.52
C GLN A 461 -16.02 3.11 -6.20
N PHE A 462 -15.51 2.15 -6.95
CA PHE A 462 -16.31 1.09 -7.52
C PHE A 462 -16.91 0.20 -6.41
N ILE A 463 -16.12 -0.30 -5.46
CA ILE A 463 -16.61 -1.04 -4.27
C ILE A 463 -17.65 -0.21 -3.47
N GLY A 464 -17.43 1.09 -3.29
CA GLY A 464 -18.36 2.01 -2.63
C GLY A 464 -19.68 2.27 -3.36
N ARG A 465 -19.90 1.65 -4.52
CA ARG A 465 -21.22 1.60 -5.20
C ARG A 465 -22.06 0.40 -4.77
N PHE A 466 -21.44 -0.67 -4.28
CA PHE A 466 -22.11 -1.88 -3.79
C PHE A 466 -22.77 -1.63 -2.44
N THR A 467 -22.35 -0.58 -1.72
CA THR A 467 -22.84 -0.24 -0.37
C THR A 467 -24.12 0.60 -0.36
N ARG A 468 -24.74 0.85 -1.53
CA ARG A 468 -26.01 1.60 -1.62
C ARG A 468 -27.18 0.78 -1.08
N THR A 469 -28.13 1.47 -0.44
CA THR A 469 -29.28 0.88 0.27
C THR A 469 -30.61 1.04 -0.47
N THR A 470 -30.63 1.64 -1.67
CA THR A 470 -31.86 1.89 -2.42
C THR A 470 -32.31 0.64 -3.18
N GLY A 471 -33.14 -0.19 -2.54
CA GLY A 471 -33.81 -1.34 -3.14
C GLY A 471 -34.46 -2.26 -2.10
N SER A 472 -35.58 -2.90 -2.44
CA SER A 472 -36.17 -3.96 -1.62
C SER A 472 -35.38 -5.26 -1.76
N ASN A 473 -35.18 -6.00 -0.67
CA ASN A 473 -34.51 -7.31 -0.62
C ASN A 473 -33.02 -7.29 -1.03
N LEU A 474 -32.24 -6.36 -0.47
CA LEU A 474 -30.78 -6.33 -0.64
C LEU A 474 -30.07 -6.58 0.70
N GLY A 475 -29.20 -7.58 0.75
CA GLY A 475 -28.26 -7.82 1.86
C GLY A 475 -26.95 -7.03 1.76
N THR A 476 -26.04 -7.30 2.70
CA THR A 476 -24.70 -6.69 2.82
C THR A 476 -23.83 -7.00 1.60
N ALA A 477 -23.00 -6.03 1.16
CA ALA A 477 -22.08 -6.25 0.05
C ALA A 477 -20.91 -7.16 0.46
N THR A 478 -20.47 -8.04 -0.44
CA THR A 478 -19.35 -8.96 -0.21
C THR A 478 -18.25 -8.77 -1.26
N VAL A 479 -16.99 -8.68 -0.82
CA VAL A 479 -15.80 -8.62 -1.67
C VAL A 479 -14.92 -9.83 -1.39
N ILE A 480 -14.46 -10.49 -2.45
CA ILE A 480 -13.66 -11.72 -2.39
C ILE A 480 -12.39 -11.50 -3.20
N ALA A 481 -11.22 -11.71 -2.59
CA ALA A 481 -9.92 -11.50 -3.25
C ALA A 481 -8.81 -12.38 -2.64
N ASN A 482 -7.78 -12.70 -3.43
CA ASN A 482 -6.58 -13.36 -2.93
C ASN A 482 -5.64 -12.35 -2.24
N ILE A 483 -5.36 -12.56 -0.96
CA ILE A 483 -4.51 -11.67 -0.15
C ILE A 483 -3.01 -11.92 -0.32
N VAL A 484 -2.63 -13.02 -0.97
CA VAL A 484 -1.24 -13.31 -1.34
C VAL A 484 -0.79 -12.47 -2.52
N ASP A 485 -1.72 -11.99 -3.36
CA ASP A 485 -1.37 -11.09 -4.46
C ASP A 485 -0.75 -9.80 -3.90
N ASN A 486 0.54 -9.59 -4.19
CA ASN A 486 1.29 -8.40 -3.76
C ASN A 486 0.61 -7.09 -4.21
N ARG A 487 -0.11 -7.11 -5.34
CA ARG A 487 -0.91 -5.96 -5.82
C ARG A 487 -2.02 -5.62 -4.82
N PHE A 488 -2.65 -6.63 -4.22
CA PHE A 488 -3.69 -6.47 -3.22
C PHE A 488 -3.12 -6.05 -1.86
N LYS A 489 -2.04 -6.69 -1.39
CA LYS A 489 -1.42 -6.37 -0.09
C LYS A 489 -0.92 -4.91 -0.02
N GLY A 490 -0.26 -4.44 -1.07
CA GLY A 490 0.18 -3.03 -1.17
C GLY A 490 -1.00 -2.06 -1.10
N VAL A 491 -2.08 -2.40 -1.79
CA VAL A 491 -3.33 -1.63 -1.86
C VAL A 491 -4.06 -1.59 -0.51
N LEU A 492 -4.25 -2.73 0.14
CA LEU A 492 -4.95 -2.82 1.42
C LEU A 492 -4.20 -2.01 2.51
N ASN A 493 -2.87 -2.16 2.54
CA ASN A 493 -2.01 -1.37 3.42
C ASN A 493 -2.09 0.13 3.11
N GLU A 494 -2.13 0.55 1.85
CA GLU A 494 -2.25 1.97 1.46
C GLU A 494 -3.59 2.59 1.88
N LEU A 495 -4.67 1.81 1.90
CA LEU A 495 -6.00 2.28 2.31
C LEU A 495 -6.13 2.40 3.82
N TYR A 496 -5.71 1.38 4.56
CA TYR A 496 -5.57 1.48 6.01
C TYR A 496 -4.64 2.64 6.38
N ARG A 497 -3.63 2.90 5.53
CA ARG A 497 -2.73 4.06 5.62
C ARG A 497 -3.35 5.43 5.36
N LYS A 498 -4.45 5.50 4.62
CA LYS A 498 -5.03 6.76 4.16
C LYS A 498 -6.33 7.13 4.86
N ASP A 499 -7.11 6.15 5.33
CA ASP A 499 -8.36 6.38 6.07
C ASP A 499 -8.59 5.27 7.11
N SER A 500 -8.54 5.63 8.40
CA SER A 500 -8.86 4.74 9.55
C SER A 500 -10.28 4.20 9.49
N ASP A 501 -11.15 4.88 8.73
CA ASP A 501 -12.55 4.51 8.59
C ASP A 501 -12.71 3.14 7.92
N TRP A 502 -11.81 2.72 7.02
CA TRP A 502 -11.87 1.43 6.30
C TRP A 502 -11.85 0.20 7.23
N ASP A 503 -11.16 0.29 8.36
CA ASP A 503 -11.13 -0.76 9.40
C ASP A 503 -12.53 -1.05 9.97
N LYS A 504 -13.43 -0.07 9.96
CA LYS A 504 -14.81 -0.20 10.47
C LYS A 504 -15.80 -0.64 9.37
N ILE A 505 -15.39 -0.54 8.09
CA ILE A 505 -16.21 -0.89 6.90
C ILE A 505 -16.02 -2.33 6.50
N ILE A 506 -14.79 -2.81 6.58
CA ILE A 506 -14.45 -4.17 6.22
C ILE A 506 -14.61 -5.04 7.45
N SER A 507 -15.72 -5.78 7.54
CA SER A 507 -15.79 -6.91 8.46
C SER A 507 -15.20 -8.12 7.77
N GLN A 508 -14.06 -8.61 8.25
CA GLN A 508 -13.51 -9.88 7.79
C GLN A 508 -14.42 -11.01 8.26
N SER A 509 -14.73 -11.97 7.38
CA SER A 509 -15.35 -13.23 7.81
C SER A 509 -14.33 -14.03 8.63
N ASN A 510 -14.76 -14.58 9.78
CA ASN A 510 -13.95 -15.45 10.64
C ASN A 510 -13.67 -16.80 9.96
N GLU A 511 -12.81 -16.81 8.95
CA GLU A 511 -12.15 -18.02 8.49
C GLU A 511 -10.71 -17.99 9.01
N ASP A 512 -10.17 -19.15 9.39
CA ASP A 512 -8.90 -19.37 10.07
C ASP A 512 -7.69 -18.92 9.23
N ILE A 513 -7.60 -17.62 8.97
CA ILE A 513 -6.58 -16.99 8.15
C ILE A 513 -5.72 -16.14 9.08
N ILE A 514 -4.58 -16.74 9.43
CA ILE A 514 -3.35 -16.12 9.92
C ILE A 514 -3.51 -15.31 11.22
N GLY A 515 -3.16 -15.96 12.34
CA GLY A 515 -3.23 -15.39 13.69
C GLY A 515 -2.53 -14.04 13.88
N SER A 516 -1.56 -13.65 13.04
CA SER A 516 -0.90 -12.33 13.13
C SER A 516 -1.78 -11.16 12.68
N ILE A 517 -2.61 -11.32 11.64
CA ILE A 517 -3.53 -10.27 11.18
C ILE A 517 -4.66 -10.06 12.21
N VAL A 518 -5.22 -11.16 12.71
CA VAL A 518 -6.23 -11.15 13.78
C VAL A 518 -5.66 -10.55 15.08
N LYS A 519 -4.39 -10.83 15.39
CA LYS A 519 -3.68 -10.24 16.54
C LYS A 519 -3.51 -8.74 16.40
N GLU A 520 -3.10 -8.22 15.24
CA GLU A 520 -3.04 -6.77 15.02
C GLU A 520 -4.42 -6.12 15.06
N GLU A 521 -5.43 -6.70 14.40
CA GLU A 521 -6.79 -6.15 14.41
C GLU A 521 -7.39 -6.12 15.81
N SER A 522 -7.24 -7.22 16.57
CA SER A 522 -7.69 -7.27 17.96
C SER A 522 -6.94 -6.29 18.84
N PHE A 523 -5.65 -6.02 18.60
CA PHE A 523 -4.88 -5.00 19.30
C PHE A 523 -5.46 -3.60 19.06
N PHE A 524 -5.61 -3.18 17.79
CA PHE A 524 -6.06 -1.82 17.49
C PHE A 524 -7.53 -1.56 17.86
N LYS A 525 -8.39 -2.57 17.88
CA LYS A 525 -9.78 -2.46 18.37
C LYS A 525 -9.90 -2.05 19.84
N ASN A 526 -8.85 -2.25 20.65
CA ASN A 526 -8.88 -1.91 22.07
C ASN A 526 -8.45 -0.46 22.35
N PHE A 527 -8.13 0.38 21.36
CA PHE A 527 -7.89 1.80 21.62
C PHE A 527 -9.21 2.55 21.85
N SER A 528 -9.20 3.55 22.73
CA SER A 528 -10.34 4.44 22.96
C SER A 528 -10.71 5.22 21.67
N ASP A 529 -12.00 5.44 21.40
CA ASP A 529 -12.53 6.16 20.21
C ASP A 529 -12.28 7.69 20.24
N VAL A 530 -11.18 8.14 20.83
CA VAL A 530 -10.82 9.57 20.92
C VAL A 530 -10.40 10.08 19.52
N PRO A 531 -11.05 11.13 18.99
CA PRO A 531 -10.67 11.68 17.68
C PRO A 531 -9.29 12.34 17.76
N ILE A 532 -8.31 11.70 17.13
CA ILE A 532 -6.97 12.28 16.94
C ILE A 532 -7.08 13.47 15.96
N PRO A 533 -6.41 14.61 16.19
CA PRO A 533 -6.37 15.73 15.27
C PRO A 533 -5.96 15.24 13.90
N HIS A 534 -6.62 15.73 12.86
CA HIS A 534 -6.37 15.30 11.47
C HIS A 534 -6.68 13.83 11.16
N LYS A 535 -7.42 13.11 12.04
CA LYS A 535 -7.86 11.72 11.84
C LYS A 535 -6.72 10.73 11.55
N ILE A 536 -5.56 10.92 12.18
CA ILE A 536 -4.40 10.03 11.97
C ILE A 536 -4.77 8.61 12.43
N PRO A 537 -4.77 7.59 11.55
CA PRO A 537 -5.03 6.21 11.96
C PRO A 537 -3.86 5.68 12.79
N LEU A 538 -4.14 5.10 13.97
CA LEU A 538 -3.09 4.56 14.85
C LEU A 538 -2.24 3.48 14.18
N ARG A 539 -2.81 2.70 13.26
CA ARG A 539 -2.09 1.69 12.45
C ARG A 539 -0.96 2.27 11.60
N ASN A 540 -1.01 3.56 11.33
CA ASN A 540 -0.06 4.24 10.45
C ASN A 540 1.09 4.88 11.21
N ILE A 541 0.96 4.90 12.54
CA ILE A 541 2.02 5.33 13.43
C ILE A 541 3.01 4.18 13.50
N MET A 542 4.09 4.31 12.73
CA MET A 542 5.21 3.38 12.78
C MET A 542 6.36 4.06 13.55
N PRO A 543 6.45 3.91 14.88
CA PRO A 543 7.54 4.48 15.64
C PRO A 543 8.88 3.88 15.19
N ALA A 544 9.94 4.70 15.20
CA ALA A 544 11.29 4.17 15.25
C ALA A 544 11.41 3.32 16.51
N MET A 545 11.97 2.12 16.40
CA MET A 545 12.20 1.21 17.54
C MET A 545 13.30 1.79 18.43
N SER A 546 12.91 2.73 19.28
CA SER A 546 13.75 3.54 20.15
C SER A 546 12.97 3.81 21.43
N THR A 547 13.62 3.77 22.58
CA THR A 547 12.92 4.04 23.84
C THR A 547 13.88 4.49 24.92
N VAL A 548 13.41 5.37 25.79
CA VAL A 548 14.03 5.66 27.08
C VAL A 548 13.38 4.76 28.13
N VAL A 549 14.19 4.06 28.90
CA VAL A 549 13.73 3.05 29.88
C VAL A 549 13.85 3.58 31.30
N PHE A 550 12.79 3.41 32.09
CA PHE A 550 12.73 3.78 33.51
C PHE A 550 12.44 2.54 34.37
N LYS A 551 13.20 2.38 35.47
CA LYS A 551 12.94 1.40 36.55
C LYS A 551 11.90 1.97 37.50
N LEU A 552 10.95 1.14 37.92
CA LEU A 552 9.94 1.49 38.92
C LEU A 552 10.19 0.72 40.23
N TYR A 553 10.15 1.42 41.36
CA TYR A 553 10.43 0.83 42.67
C TYR A 553 9.18 0.55 43.50
N ASP A 554 8.05 1.18 43.17
CA ASP A 554 6.80 0.97 43.89
C ASP A 554 6.25 -0.45 43.68
N SER A 555 5.75 -1.04 44.76
CA SER A 555 5.14 -2.38 44.74
C SER A 555 3.80 -2.39 43.99
N ASN A 556 3.08 -1.26 44.02
CA ASN A 556 1.80 -1.03 43.34
C ASN A 556 1.93 0.22 42.46
N VAL A 557 2.32 0.03 41.20
CA VAL A 557 2.43 1.13 40.24
C VAL A 557 1.02 1.51 39.75
N PHE A 558 0.63 2.75 39.96
CA PHE A 558 -0.60 3.30 39.42
C PHE A 558 -0.34 3.94 38.06
N TRP A 559 -0.85 3.33 36.99
CA TRP A 559 -0.86 3.91 35.65
C TRP A 559 -1.84 5.09 35.59
N ARG A 560 -1.33 6.30 35.36
CA ARG A 560 -2.10 7.56 35.30
C ARG A 560 -1.94 8.25 33.95
N PRO A 561 -2.47 7.64 32.87
CA PRO A 561 -2.32 8.15 31.51
C PRO A 561 -2.87 9.56 31.36
N GLU A 562 -3.90 9.95 32.12
CA GLU A 562 -4.51 11.28 32.10
C GLU A 562 -3.57 12.40 32.55
N LYS A 563 -2.51 12.06 33.31
CA LYS A 563 -1.55 13.03 33.85
C LYS A 563 -0.51 13.51 32.85
N TYR A 564 -0.48 12.96 31.63
CA TYR A 564 0.39 13.46 30.55
C TYR A 564 0.22 14.97 30.30
N ILE A 565 -0.98 15.51 30.51
CA ILE A 565 -1.32 16.93 30.34
C ILE A 565 -0.42 17.81 31.21
N ASP A 566 -0.08 17.37 32.43
CA ASP A 566 0.74 18.15 33.37
C ASP A 566 2.16 18.41 32.80
N TYR A 567 2.70 17.50 31.97
CA TYR A 567 3.98 17.67 31.29
C TYR A 567 3.93 18.72 30.15
N PHE A 568 2.79 18.85 29.47
CA PHE A 568 2.60 19.76 28.35
C PHE A 568 1.99 21.12 28.74
N LYS A 569 1.33 21.23 29.91
CA LYS A 569 0.58 22.41 30.36
C LYS A 569 1.36 23.73 30.31
N ASN A 570 2.66 23.69 30.60
CA ASN A 570 3.54 24.86 30.61
C ASN A 570 4.32 25.06 29.30
N LYS A 571 4.04 24.25 28.28
CA LYS A 571 4.67 24.31 26.97
C LYS A 571 3.63 24.78 25.94
N LYS A 572 4.04 25.45 24.87
CA LYS A 572 3.14 25.90 23.78
C LYS A 572 2.68 24.73 22.88
N TYR A 573 2.25 23.63 23.48
CA TYR A 573 1.85 22.42 22.77
C TYR A 573 0.34 22.23 22.83
N GLU A 574 -0.26 21.97 21.68
CA GLU A 574 -1.57 21.33 21.58
C GLU A 574 -1.34 19.82 21.60
N THR A 575 -2.07 19.07 22.43
CA THR A 575 -1.84 17.61 22.54
C THR A 575 -3.12 16.82 22.42
N VAL A 576 -3.02 15.63 21.82
CA VAL A 576 -4.06 14.61 21.88
C VAL A 576 -3.42 13.28 22.21
N ALA A 577 -4.06 12.54 23.12
CA ALA A 577 -3.64 11.22 23.53
C ALA A 577 -4.74 10.18 23.30
N VAL A 578 -4.34 8.96 22.96
CA VAL A 578 -5.22 7.80 22.85
C VAL A 578 -4.65 6.67 23.69
N GLU A 579 -5.50 6.07 24.51
CA GLU A 579 -5.14 4.98 25.42
C GLU A 579 -5.62 3.63 24.89
N HIS A 580 -4.84 2.59 25.15
CA HIS A 580 -5.24 1.22 24.90
C HIS A 580 -5.97 0.63 26.12
N THR A 581 -7.23 0.24 25.98
CA THR A 581 -8.11 -0.19 27.09
C THR A 581 -7.68 -1.48 27.80
N LYS A 582 -6.82 -2.31 27.18
CA LYS A 582 -6.35 -3.59 27.77
C LYS A 582 -4.87 -3.63 28.16
N LYS A 583 -4.08 -2.61 27.80
CA LYS A 583 -2.63 -2.56 28.05
C LYS A 583 -2.30 -1.18 28.61
N ASN A 584 -1.34 -1.08 29.50
CA ASN A 584 -0.88 0.23 30.00
C ASN A 584 -0.03 0.93 28.92
N LEU A 585 -0.71 1.41 27.87
CA LEU A 585 -0.13 1.96 26.66
C LEU A 585 -0.90 3.22 26.26
N GLN A 586 -0.16 4.30 26.03
CA GLN A 586 -0.71 5.56 25.57
C GLN A 586 0.13 6.12 24.41
N VAL A 587 -0.55 6.59 23.38
CA VAL A 587 0.04 7.30 22.25
C VAL A 587 -0.35 8.77 22.35
N ILE A 588 0.62 9.67 22.32
CA ILE A 588 0.43 11.12 22.45
C ILE A 588 1.01 11.81 21.21
N ILE A 589 0.22 12.66 20.57
CA ILE A 589 0.67 13.54 19.49
C ILE A 589 0.65 14.96 20.02
N ALA A 590 1.81 15.62 19.99
CA ALA A 590 1.99 16.97 20.48
C ALA A 590 2.40 17.90 19.33
N ARG A 591 1.60 18.95 19.09
CA ARG A 591 1.83 19.95 18.06
C ARG A 591 2.43 21.20 18.71
N ASN A 592 3.62 21.58 18.28
CA ASN A 592 4.27 22.84 18.67
C ASN A 592 4.14 23.88 17.55
N THR A 593 3.82 25.12 17.90
CA THR A 593 3.79 26.24 16.95
C THR A 593 4.69 27.37 17.44
N GLU A 594 5.77 27.63 16.70
CA GLU A 594 6.76 28.66 17.03
C GLU A 594 6.98 29.61 15.85
N LYS A 595 7.36 30.85 16.12
CA LYS A 595 7.75 31.78 15.05
C LYS A 595 9.04 31.29 14.39
N VAL A 596 9.24 31.57 13.10
CA VAL A 596 10.49 31.20 12.43
C VAL A 596 11.71 31.81 13.14
N ALA A 597 12.73 30.99 13.38
CA ALA A 597 13.93 31.44 14.11
C ALA A 597 14.75 32.52 13.38
N TRP A 598 14.64 32.60 12.05
CA TRP A 598 15.41 33.50 11.20
C TRP A 598 14.70 34.83 10.87
N GLY A 599 13.49 35.06 11.37
CA GLY A 599 12.75 36.30 11.07
C GLY A 599 11.62 36.61 12.06
N LYS A 600 11.29 37.89 12.24
CA LYS A 600 10.14 38.33 13.05
C LYS A 600 8.98 38.69 12.13
N ILE A 601 8.33 37.66 11.59
CA ILE A 601 7.15 37.79 10.73
C ILE A 601 6.00 37.12 11.47
N ASP A 602 4.98 37.90 11.87
CA ASP A 602 3.90 37.40 12.74
C ASP A 602 3.06 36.29 12.09
N ASP A 603 2.97 36.29 10.75
CA ASP A 603 2.22 35.30 9.98
C ASP A 603 3.03 34.04 9.61
N LEU A 604 4.35 34.02 9.88
CA LEU A 604 5.22 32.90 9.52
C LEU A 604 5.58 32.05 10.75
N ILE A 605 4.81 30.97 10.92
CA ILE A 605 4.87 30.07 12.07
C ILE A 605 5.37 28.69 11.61
N ASN A 606 6.46 28.21 12.22
CA ASN A 606 6.87 26.82 12.14
C ASN A 606 5.91 25.97 12.99
N THR A 607 5.29 24.97 12.36
CA THR A 607 4.50 23.95 13.06
C THR A 607 5.26 22.63 13.02
N GLU A 608 5.60 22.09 14.18
CA GLU A 608 6.24 20.79 14.33
C GLU A 608 5.33 19.83 15.10
N TYR A 609 5.34 18.55 14.71
CA TYR A 609 4.58 17.50 15.37
C TYR A 609 5.54 16.48 15.99
N ASP A 610 5.38 16.26 17.29
CA ASP A 610 6.10 15.25 18.05
C ASP A 610 5.17 14.07 18.40
N LEU A 611 5.67 12.86 18.18
CA LEU A 611 5.05 11.61 18.63
C LEU A 611 5.68 11.18 19.95
N TYR A 612 4.87 10.79 20.92
CA TYR A 612 5.30 10.09 22.13
C TYR A 612 4.49 8.80 22.29
N ILE A 613 5.14 7.71 22.68
CA ILE A 613 4.47 6.46 23.04
C ILE A 613 4.99 6.05 24.41
N ALA A 614 4.09 5.96 25.39
CA ALA A 614 4.41 5.50 26.73
C ALA A 614 3.81 4.11 26.94
N TYR A 615 4.66 3.14 27.28
CA TYR A 615 4.28 1.76 27.51
C TYR A 615 4.82 1.28 28.85
N LEU A 616 3.94 0.91 29.77
CA LEU A 616 4.28 0.36 31.07
C LEU A 616 4.09 -1.16 31.05
N ASN A 617 5.17 -1.90 31.31
CA ASN A 617 5.09 -3.33 31.62
C ASN A 617 5.13 -3.50 33.15
N PRO A 618 3.98 -3.79 33.80
CA PRO A 618 3.91 -3.90 35.26
C PRO A 618 4.63 -5.14 35.80
N GLU A 619 4.68 -6.25 35.03
CA GLU A 619 5.37 -7.47 35.43
C GLU A 619 6.89 -7.25 35.50
N GLN A 620 7.42 -6.51 34.54
CA GLN A 620 8.83 -6.14 34.48
C GLN A 620 9.18 -4.94 35.39
N LYS A 621 8.17 -4.19 35.87
CA LYS A 621 8.36 -2.89 36.56
C LYS A 621 9.23 -1.92 35.74
N LEU A 622 8.97 -1.87 34.43
CA LEU A 622 9.66 -0.99 33.49
C LEU A 622 8.66 -0.11 32.73
N LEU A 623 9.00 1.17 32.60
CA LEU A 623 8.29 2.13 31.76
C LEU A 623 9.17 2.49 30.57
N TYR A 624 8.61 2.40 29.38
CA TYR A 624 9.23 2.68 28.11
C TYR A 624 8.62 3.96 27.52
N ILE A 625 9.45 4.94 27.16
CA ILE A 625 9.00 6.15 26.48
C ILE A 625 9.72 6.27 25.13
N ASN A 626 8.99 6.05 24.04
CA ASN A 626 9.40 6.44 22.70
C ASN A 626 9.03 7.90 22.44
N SER A 627 9.87 8.60 21.70
CA SER A 627 9.61 9.99 21.30
C SER A 627 10.33 10.33 20.00
N SER A 628 9.70 11.09 19.11
CA SER A 628 10.39 11.73 17.97
C SER A 628 11.29 12.89 18.41
N ASN A 629 10.96 13.51 19.56
CA ASN A 629 11.77 14.55 20.18
C ASN A 629 12.87 13.93 21.04
N ASN A 630 14.02 13.68 20.44
CA ASN A 630 15.15 13.03 21.10
C ASN A 630 16.00 13.98 21.97
N GLY A 631 15.59 15.24 22.12
CA GLY A 631 16.35 16.26 22.87
C GLY A 631 16.33 16.08 24.39
N SER A 632 15.47 15.21 24.93
CA SER A 632 15.38 14.92 26.37
C SER A 632 15.17 13.44 26.67
N THR A 633 15.31 13.06 27.93
CA THR A 633 15.02 11.73 28.47
C THR A 633 13.55 11.57 28.91
N HIS A 634 12.79 12.66 28.97
CA HIS A 634 11.37 12.68 29.33
C HIS A 634 11.04 12.27 30.78
N ASP A 635 11.95 12.49 31.73
CA ASP A 635 11.79 12.15 33.16
C ASP A 635 10.50 12.74 33.75
N LYS A 636 10.20 14.01 33.48
CA LYS A 636 8.98 14.67 33.97
C LYS A 636 7.69 14.07 33.39
N LEU A 637 7.76 13.52 32.17
CA LEU A 637 6.61 12.81 31.58
C LEU A 637 6.45 11.45 32.28
N ALA A 638 7.54 10.73 32.50
CA ALA A 638 7.53 9.49 33.26
C ALA A 638 6.97 9.70 34.68
N GLU A 639 7.45 10.71 35.42
CA GLU A 639 6.96 11.04 36.76
C GLU A 639 5.46 11.36 36.79
N ALA A 640 4.95 12.03 35.76
CA ALA A 640 3.53 12.35 35.66
C ALA A 640 2.69 11.08 35.49
N LEU A 641 3.15 10.13 34.67
CA LEU A 641 2.41 8.93 34.31
C LEU A 641 2.40 7.84 35.39
N VAL A 642 3.51 7.68 36.15
CA VAL A 642 3.66 6.57 37.11
C VAL A 642 4.10 7.00 38.51
N GLY A 643 4.33 8.29 38.76
CA GLY A 643 4.79 8.82 40.04
C GLY A 643 6.31 9.04 40.12
N LYS A 644 6.76 9.64 41.23
CA LYS A 644 8.15 10.10 41.40
C LYS A 644 9.15 9.01 41.76
N ASN A 645 8.70 7.82 42.16
CA ASN A 645 9.58 6.74 42.62
C ASN A 645 10.09 5.90 41.44
N ILE A 646 10.80 6.57 40.53
CA ILE A 646 11.36 6.01 39.32
C ILE A 646 12.82 6.44 39.17
N SER A 647 13.61 5.67 38.43
CA SER A 647 14.92 6.11 37.98
C SER A 647 15.15 5.72 36.54
N LEU A 648 15.92 6.53 35.83
CA LEU A 648 16.41 6.18 34.50
C LEU A 648 17.23 4.88 34.58
N TYR A 649 17.00 3.96 33.66
CA TYR A 649 17.83 2.78 33.51
C TYR A 649 19.13 3.19 32.80
N ASN A 650 20.24 3.44 33.49
CA ASN A 650 21.39 4.17 32.92
C ASN A 650 22.74 3.48 33.16
N GLU A 651 23.83 4.16 32.77
CA GLU A 651 25.22 3.75 33.03
C GLU A 651 25.60 2.36 32.49
N SER A 652 26.35 1.55 33.25
CA SER A 652 26.82 0.23 32.79
C SER A 652 25.70 -0.78 32.64
N ASP A 653 24.64 -0.69 33.47
CA ASP A 653 23.50 -1.61 33.42
C ASP A 653 22.79 -1.60 32.07
N ILE A 654 22.76 -0.45 31.35
CA ILE A 654 22.12 -0.37 30.03
C ILE A 654 22.80 -1.27 29.00
N TYR A 655 24.09 -1.62 29.19
CA TYR A 655 24.84 -2.47 28.25
C TYR A 655 24.35 -3.91 28.24
N ARG A 656 23.53 -4.34 29.20
CA ARG A 656 22.87 -5.65 29.17
C ARG A 656 22.03 -5.88 27.90
N VAL A 657 21.55 -4.82 27.24
CA VAL A 657 20.83 -4.97 25.96
C VAL A 657 21.70 -5.54 24.83
N LEU A 658 23.02 -5.38 24.92
CA LEU A 658 24.01 -5.90 23.98
C LEU A 658 24.33 -7.39 24.23
N HIS A 659 23.87 -7.95 25.35
CA HIS A 659 24.05 -9.35 25.66
C HIS A 659 23.36 -10.26 24.64
N ASN A 660 23.97 -11.42 24.38
CA ASN A 660 23.57 -12.41 23.37
C ASN A 660 23.55 -11.92 21.91
N VAL A 661 24.04 -10.72 21.63
CA VAL A 661 24.27 -10.26 20.27
C VAL A 661 25.59 -10.85 19.76
N PHE A 662 25.49 -11.90 18.96
CA PHE A 662 26.62 -12.62 18.41
C PHE A 662 27.35 -11.79 17.36
N GLN A 663 28.68 -11.72 17.47
CA GLN A 663 29.55 -10.90 16.62
C GLN A 663 29.11 -9.43 16.52
N LEU A 664 28.84 -8.78 17.66
CA LEU A 664 28.49 -7.35 17.67
C LEU A 664 29.70 -6.51 17.24
N GLU A 665 29.58 -5.89 16.07
CA GLU A 665 30.53 -4.93 15.51
C GLU A 665 29.99 -3.51 15.67
N LEU A 666 30.81 -2.61 16.22
CA LEU A 666 30.43 -1.20 16.36
C LEU A 666 30.75 -0.40 15.11
N PHE A 667 29.80 0.43 14.70
CA PHE A 667 30.00 1.45 13.66
C PHE A 667 30.15 2.85 14.22
N ASN A 668 29.51 3.12 15.37
CA ASN A 668 29.59 4.40 16.07
C ASN A 668 29.89 4.16 17.55
N LEU A 669 30.85 4.90 18.08
CA LEU A 669 31.24 4.89 19.48
C LEU A 669 31.43 6.34 19.97
N GLY A 670 30.59 6.78 20.90
CA GLY A 670 30.79 8.04 21.59
C GLY A 670 31.45 7.84 22.95
N LEU A 671 32.48 8.62 23.25
CA LEU A 671 33.22 8.59 24.51
C LEU A 671 33.13 9.92 25.26
N LYS A 672 33.20 9.85 26.58
CA LYS A 672 33.33 10.99 27.48
C LYS A 672 34.56 10.86 28.37
N SER A 673 35.23 11.99 28.59
CA SER A 673 36.36 12.13 29.51
C SER A 673 35.87 12.18 30.97
N HIS A 674 36.68 11.66 31.89
CA HIS A 674 36.48 11.80 33.34
C HIS A 674 36.99 13.16 33.86
N LEU A 675 37.84 13.84 33.08
CA LEU A 675 38.45 15.13 33.41
C LEU A 675 37.68 16.27 32.72
N ASP A 676 37.39 17.35 33.46
CA ASP A 676 36.86 18.63 32.96
C ASP A 676 37.91 19.33 32.07
N GLY A 677 38.11 18.78 30.87
CA GLY A 677 38.93 19.36 29.81
C GLY A 677 38.07 20.04 28.73
N PRO A 678 38.71 20.73 27.77
CA PRO A 678 37.99 21.40 26.68
C PRO A 678 37.22 20.45 25.74
N ILE A 679 37.54 19.15 25.76
CA ILE A 679 36.85 18.12 24.98
C ILE A 679 36.01 17.26 25.92
N SER A 680 34.71 17.53 25.96
CA SER A 680 33.74 16.82 26.82
C SER A 680 33.16 15.56 26.19
N PHE A 681 33.22 15.44 24.87
CA PHE A 681 32.67 14.32 24.09
C PHE A 681 33.43 14.13 22.78
N THR A 682 33.73 12.88 22.43
CA THR A 682 34.37 12.49 21.17
C THR A 682 33.58 11.36 20.53
N MET A 683 33.30 11.46 19.22
CA MET A 683 32.63 10.42 18.45
C MET A 683 33.58 9.79 17.45
N TYR A 684 33.65 8.46 17.48
CA TYR A 684 34.41 7.64 16.56
C TYR A 684 33.44 6.89 15.63
N ALA A 685 33.77 6.82 14.35
CA ALA A 685 33.02 6.09 13.34
C ALA A 685 33.96 5.38 12.35
N GLY A 686 33.51 4.27 11.76
CA GLY A 686 34.29 3.48 10.78
C GLY A 686 35.65 3.03 11.35
N ASN A 687 36.73 3.23 10.59
CA ASN A 687 38.09 2.82 11.01
C ASN A 687 38.56 3.52 12.31
N GLY A 688 37.94 4.64 12.70
CA GLY A 688 38.22 5.34 13.95
C GLY A 688 37.79 4.57 15.21
N ILE A 689 36.94 3.54 15.07
CA ILE A 689 36.43 2.74 16.18
C ILE A 689 37.55 2.05 16.95
N VAL A 690 38.58 1.54 16.27
CA VAL A 690 39.74 0.89 16.93
C VAL A 690 40.42 1.84 17.93
N LYS A 691 40.61 3.10 17.51
CA LYS A 691 41.18 4.14 18.37
C LYS A 691 40.26 4.42 19.56
N GLY A 692 38.95 4.57 19.31
CA GLY A 692 37.97 4.79 20.38
C GLY A 692 37.92 3.65 21.41
N LEU A 693 37.93 2.38 20.97
CA LEU A 693 37.98 1.23 21.88
C LEU A 693 39.27 1.22 22.71
N SER A 694 40.40 1.62 22.12
CA SER A 694 41.66 1.75 22.86
C SER A 694 41.63 2.86 23.92
N GLU A 695 40.84 3.92 23.71
CA GLU A 695 40.65 4.97 24.71
C GLU A 695 39.72 4.53 25.86
N ILE A 696 38.81 3.58 25.64
CA ILE A 696 38.03 2.93 26.72
C ILE A 696 38.96 2.18 27.67
N ASP A 697 39.93 1.42 27.15
CA ASP A 697 40.94 0.74 27.98
C ASP A 697 41.76 1.70 28.84
N LYS A 698 41.90 2.97 28.40
CA LYS A 698 42.61 4.03 29.13
C LYS A 698 41.74 4.77 30.16
N GLY A 699 40.50 4.31 30.37
CA GLY A 699 39.60 4.84 31.40
C GLY A 699 38.57 5.86 30.93
N MET A 700 38.39 6.08 29.61
CA MET A 700 37.24 6.85 29.11
C MET A 700 35.94 6.02 29.20
N HIS A 701 34.82 6.68 29.49
CA HIS A 701 33.52 6.01 29.55
C HIS A 701 32.77 6.11 28.22
N SER A 702 32.18 5.01 27.77
CA SER A 702 31.25 5.02 26.65
C SER A 702 29.98 5.80 27.01
N SER A 703 29.49 6.56 26.05
CA SER A 703 28.29 7.40 26.18
C SER A 703 27.18 6.95 25.24
N ASN A 704 27.53 6.48 24.04
CA ASN A 704 26.63 5.82 23.12
C ASN A 704 27.38 4.80 22.27
N LEU A 705 26.72 3.68 22.03
CA LEU A 705 27.21 2.55 21.26
C LEU A 705 26.18 2.22 20.21
N PHE A 706 26.62 1.94 18.99
CA PHE A 706 25.72 1.46 17.95
C PHE A 706 26.46 0.51 17.01
N GLY A 707 25.86 -0.66 16.79
CA GLY A 707 26.48 -1.74 16.04
C GLY A 707 25.49 -2.68 15.36
N THR A 708 26.06 -3.68 14.70
CA THR A 708 25.36 -4.78 14.02
C THR A 708 25.84 -6.11 14.55
N GLY A 709 24.97 -7.09 14.61
CA GLY A 709 25.30 -8.47 14.96
C GLY A 709 24.13 -9.39 14.70
N TYR A 710 24.16 -10.58 15.28
CA TYR A 710 23.10 -11.58 15.14
C TYR A 710 22.48 -11.92 16.48
N GLU A 711 21.15 -11.95 16.54
CA GLU A 711 20.38 -12.34 17.72
C GLU A 711 19.22 -13.22 17.27
N ASP A 712 19.03 -14.36 17.94
CA ASP A 712 18.00 -15.35 17.60
C ASP A 712 18.01 -15.76 16.13
N GLY A 713 19.20 -15.79 15.51
CA GLY A 713 19.37 -16.12 14.11
C GLY A 713 18.99 -15.01 13.13
N GLU A 714 18.59 -13.83 13.61
CA GLU A 714 18.32 -12.65 12.80
C GLU A 714 19.47 -11.64 12.85
N LYS A 715 19.76 -11.00 11.72
CA LYS A 715 20.69 -9.88 11.69
C LYS A 715 20.01 -8.65 12.28
N ILE A 716 20.55 -8.14 13.38
CA ILE A 716 19.99 -6.99 14.09
C ILE A 716 20.97 -5.81 14.08
N THR A 717 20.40 -4.62 14.23
CA THR A 717 21.17 -3.46 14.69
C THR A 717 20.72 -3.11 16.09
N ILE A 718 21.65 -2.70 16.94
CA ILE A 718 21.33 -2.34 18.31
C ILE A 718 22.23 -1.18 18.72
N GLY A 719 21.64 -0.23 19.44
CA GLY A 719 22.35 0.85 20.07
C GLY A 719 21.80 1.13 21.45
N CYS A 720 22.68 1.65 22.29
CA CYS A 720 22.32 2.11 23.62
C CYS A 720 23.13 3.35 24.00
N SER A 721 22.57 4.14 24.90
CA SER A 721 23.23 5.29 25.50
C SER A 721 23.25 5.15 27.00
N ASN A 722 24.32 5.65 27.62
CA ASN A 722 24.42 5.74 29.08
C ASN A 722 23.33 6.60 29.73
N LYS A 723 22.54 7.37 28.95
CA LYS A 723 21.33 8.08 29.37
C LYS A 723 20.04 7.24 29.21
N GLY A 724 20.15 5.92 29.24
CA GLY A 724 19.02 5.00 29.29
C GLY A 724 18.16 4.90 28.05
N ARG A 725 18.71 5.29 26.89
CA ARG A 725 18.07 5.11 25.60
C ARG A 725 18.58 3.83 24.93
N VAL A 726 17.68 3.05 24.37
CA VAL A 726 17.95 1.86 23.55
C VAL A 726 17.28 2.05 22.20
N TRP A 727 17.93 1.68 21.10
CA TRP A 727 17.35 1.83 19.75
C TRP A 727 17.90 0.83 18.73
N THR A 728 17.17 0.68 17.62
CA THR A 728 17.60 -0.02 16.41
C THR A 728 17.21 0.80 15.17
N LYS A 729 17.70 0.44 13.97
CA LYS A 729 17.31 1.10 12.70
C LYS A 729 15.89 0.75 12.25
N LEU A 730 15.23 -0.20 12.91
CA LEU A 730 13.91 -0.67 12.54
C LEU A 730 12.81 0.36 12.83
N VAL A 731 11.81 0.38 11.96
CA VAL A 731 10.56 1.15 12.09
C VAL A 731 9.43 0.13 11.90
N LYS A 732 8.62 -0.09 12.93
CA LYS A 732 7.59 -1.15 12.98
C LYS A 732 6.28 -0.63 13.59
N SER A 733 5.26 -1.47 13.66
CA SER A 733 3.95 -1.11 14.25
C SER A 733 4.02 -0.94 15.77
N ILE A 734 3.01 -0.32 16.37
CA ILE A 734 2.91 -0.16 17.84
C ILE A 734 2.88 -1.51 18.58
N PRO A 735 2.16 -2.56 18.12
CA PRO A 735 2.27 -3.91 18.69
C PRO A 735 3.71 -4.43 18.71
N ASP A 736 4.41 -4.35 17.59
CA ASP A 736 5.81 -4.78 17.47
C ASP A 736 6.73 -3.99 18.40
N TYR A 737 6.47 -2.69 18.59
CA TYR A 737 7.20 -1.85 19.53
C TYR A 737 7.04 -2.36 20.97
N CYS A 738 5.83 -2.75 21.39
CA CYS A 738 5.58 -3.27 22.73
C CYS A 738 6.33 -4.60 22.94
N GLU A 739 6.24 -5.53 21.97
CA GLU A 739 6.94 -6.81 22.03
C GLU A 739 8.47 -6.63 22.06
N TRP A 740 8.99 -5.68 21.28
CA TRP A 740 10.39 -5.33 21.30
C TRP A 740 10.81 -4.76 22.66
N CYS A 741 10.03 -3.87 23.26
CA CYS A 741 10.27 -3.37 24.62
C CYS A 741 10.32 -4.49 25.65
N ASP A 742 9.37 -5.44 25.62
CA ASP A 742 9.34 -6.56 26.56
C ASP A 742 10.59 -7.47 26.44
N LYS A 743 11.07 -7.70 25.22
CA LYS A 743 12.33 -8.43 24.97
C LYS A 743 13.55 -7.69 25.52
N ILE A 744 13.62 -6.37 25.30
CA ILE A 744 14.69 -5.53 25.85
C ILE A 744 14.66 -5.53 27.38
N GLY A 745 13.48 -5.39 27.99
CA GLY A 745 13.29 -5.45 29.44
C GLY A 745 13.81 -6.74 30.07
N SER A 746 13.56 -7.87 29.42
CA SER A 746 14.02 -9.18 29.89
C SER A 746 15.55 -9.26 29.98
N LYS A 747 16.28 -8.65 29.02
CA LYS A 747 17.74 -8.55 29.09
C LYS A 747 18.21 -7.59 30.17
N LEU A 748 17.56 -6.43 30.28
CA LEU A 748 17.91 -5.42 31.27
C LEU A 748 17.80 -5.98 32.69
N LEU A 749 16.71 -6.69 33.00
CA LEU A 749 16.46 -7.22 34.33
C LEU A 749 17.32 -8.45 34.69
N ASP A 750 18.07 -9.04 33.76
CA ASP A 750 18.92 -10.19 34.05
C ASP A 750 20.23 -9.75 34.73
N GLU A 751 20.25 -9.84 36.07
CA GLU A 751 21.40 -9.49 36.90
C GLU A 751 22.60 -10.44 36.75
N ARG A 752 22.43 -11.58 36.08
CA ARG A 752 23.54 -12.51 35.80
C ARG A 752 24.47 -12.00 34.69
N ILE A 753 24.05 -10.97 33.95
CA ILE A 753 24.82 -10.34 32.90
C ILE A 753 25.80 -9.33 33.52
N ASP A 754 27.09 -9.68 33.55
CA ASP A 754 28.15 -8.78 34.02
C ASP A 754 28.42 -7.67 33.02
N THR A 755 28.28 -6.41 33.44
CA THR A 755 28.49 -5.22 32.61
C THR A 755 29.81 -4.50 32.89
N LYS A 756 30.66 -5.04 33.78
CA LYS A 756 31.96 -4.44 34.13
C LYS A 756 32.87 -4.31 32.92
N ASN A 757 32.91 -5.32 32.07
CA ASN A 757 33.72 -5.32 30.86
C ASN A 757 32.83 -5.25 29.62
N ILE A 758 32.81 -4.08 28.99
CA ILE A 758 31.99 -3.87 27.78
C ILE A 758 32.47 -4.72 26.59
N PHE A 759 33.74 -5.15 26.60
CA PHE A 759 34.32 -6.02 25.58
C PHE A 759 33.81 -7.46 25.65
N ASP A 760 33.09 -7.84 26.72
CA ASP A 760 32.40 -9.13 26.77
C ASP A 760 31.20 -9.17 25.79
N PHE A 761 30.72 -7.99 25.36
CA PHE A 761 29.61 -7.85 24.42
C PHE A 761 30.04 -7.48 23.00
N ILE A 762 31.24 -6.91 22.82
CA ILE A 762 31.68 -6.32 21.55
C ILE A 762 32.92 -7.05 21.04
N GLN A 763 32.96 -7.34 19.73
CA GLN A 763 34.22 -7.81 19.13
C GLN A 763 35.19 -6.64 18.97
N LYS A 764 36.29 -6.66 19.72
CA LYS A 764 37.38 -5.68 19.62
C LYS A 764 38.28 -6.04 18.43
N PRO A 765 38.33 -5.24 17.35
CA PRO A 765 39.30 -5.41 16.29
C PRO A 765 40.71 -5.00 16.73
N GLU A 766 41.72 -5.71 16.21
CA GLU A 766 43.13 -5.39 16.36
C GLU A 766 43.78 -5.14 14.99
N ARG A 767 44.61 -4.11 14.87
CA ARG A 767 45.42 -3.90 13.66
C ARG A 767 46.66 -4.80 13.73
N ILE A 768 46.77 -5.73 12.79
CA ILE A 768 47.87 -6.70 12.72
C ILE A 768 48.76 -6.44 11.49
N SER A 769 50.07 -6.64 11.65
CA SER A 769 51.03 -6.67 10.54
C SER A 769 51.45 -8.10 10.15
N THR A 770 51.15 -9.07 11.02
CA THR A 770 51.37 -10.51 10.81
C THR A 770 50.20 -11.30 11.39
N PHE A 771 49.84 -12.43 10.77
CA PHE A 771 48.76 -13.29 11.25
C PHE A 771 49.11 -13.90 12.62
N PRO A 772 48.16 -13.94 13.57
CA PRO A 772 48.42 -14.54 14.87
C PRO A 772 48.78 -16.03 14.75
N SER A 773 49.70 -16.48 15.61
CA SER A 773 50.16 -17.88 15.60
C SER A 773 49.01 -18.88 15.73
N GLY A 774 49.01 -19.91 14.90
CA GLY A 774 47.98 -20.96 14.89
C GLY A 774 46.64 -20.57 14.24
N LYS A 775 46.51 -19.34 13.69
CA LYS A 775 45.35 -18.92 12.91
C LYS A 775 45.60 -19.19 11.43
N VAL A 776 44.86 -20.15 10.88
CA VAL A 776 44.95 -20.54 9.47
C VAL A 776 43.77 -19.94 8.71
N PRO A 777 44.00 -19.11 7.66
CA PRO A 777 42.92 -18.67 6.79
C PRO A 777 42.39 -19.86 5.99
N ILE A 778 41.08 -20.04 5.98
CA ILE A 778 40.40 -21.16 5.32
C ILE A 778 39.46 -20.69 4.21
N SER A 779 39.10 -19.40 4.17
CA SER A 779 38.18 -18.86 3.17
C SER A 779 38.37 -17.35 2.99
N ILE A 780 38.05 -16.86 1.78
CA ILE A 780 37.90 -15.46 1.44
C ILE A 780 36.50 -15.25 0.84
N LYS A 781 35.87 -14.11 1.11
CA LYS A 781 34.52 -13.78 0.64
C LYS A 781 34.44 -12.34 0.17
N TRP A 782 33.46 -12.05 -0.69
CA TRP A 782 33.07 -10.68 -0.97
C TRP A 782 32.60 -9.97 0.30
N ASN A 783 32.70 -8.65 0.31
CA ASN A 783 32.13 -7.86 1.39
C ASN A 783 30.62 -8.13 1.49
N GLU A 784 30.10 -8.24 2.73
CA GLU A 784 28.69 -8.51 2.99
C GLU A 784 27.75 -7.59 2.22
N LYS A 785 28.14 -6.33 2.01
CA LYS A 785 27.36 -5.35 1.25
C LYS A 785 26.89 -5.88 -0.10
N PHE A 786 27.76 -6.59 -0.83
CA PHE A 786 27.44 -7.03 -2.18
C PHE A 786 26.42 -8.16 -2.21
N TYR A 787 26.23 -8.90 -1.11
CA TYR A 787 25.14 -9.88 -1.02
C TYR A 787 23.80 -9.21 -0.70
N TYR A 788 23.79 -8.12 0.08
CA TYR A 788 22.58 -7.35 0.41
C TYR A 788 22.13 -6.40 -0.70
N ASP A 789 23.08 -5.87 -1.47
CA ASP A 789 22.84 -5.01 -2.61
C ASP A 789 23.67 -5.48 -3.82
N PRO A 790 23.32 -6.63 -4.43
CA PRO A 790 24.08 -7.21 -5.54
C PRO A 790 24.21 -6.28 -6.75
N LEU A 791 23.23 -5.41 -6.97
CA LEU A 791 23.22 -4.45 -8.07
C LEU A 791 24.14 -3.25 -7.81
N SER A 792 24.74 -3.14 -6.63
CA SER A 792 25.69 -2.06 -6.31
C SER A 792 27.06 -2.23 -6.97
N ALA A 793 27.37 -3.42 -7.50
CA ALA A 793 28.64 -3.74 -8.12
C ALA A 793 28.42 -4.75 -9.25
N ILE A 794 28.68 -4.32 -10.49
CA ILE A 794 28.46 -5.11 -11.70
C ILE A 794 29.76 -5.11 -12.51
N ASP A 795 30.21 -6.28 -12.95
CA ASP A 795 31.30 -6.44 -13.92
C ASP A 795 30.68 -6.76 -15.28
N ASP A 796 30.85 -5.87 -16.24
CA ASP A 796 30.15 -5.81 -17.53
C ASP A 796 28.61 -5.89 -17.42
N SER A 797 28.07 -7.11 -17.29
CA SER A 797 26.63 -7.43 -17.21
C SER A 797 26.30 -8.47 -16.14
N ASN A 798 27.30 -8.95 -15.38
CA ASN A 798 27.15 -9.91 -14.31
C ASN A 798 27.30 -9.23 -12.95
N LEU A 799 26.63 -9.74 -11.93
CA LEU A 799 26.80 -9.21 -10.57
C LEU A 799 28.20 -9.58 -10.08
N LEU A 800 28.87 -8.69 -9.35
CA LEU A 800 30.19 -8.99 -8.79
C LEU A 800 30.17 -10.25 -7.91
N ILE A 801 29.08 -10.45 -7.16
CA ILE A 801 28.89 -11.65 -6.32
C ILE A 801 28.73 -12.94 -7.10
N ASP A 802 28.45 -12.87 -8.41
CA ASP A 802 28.39 -14.05 -9.27
C ASP A 802 29.80 -14.52 -9.67
N HIS A 803 30.87 -13.81 -9.29
CA HIS A 803 32.26 -14.25 -9.49
C HIS A 803 32.80 -14.96 -8.25
N ASN A 804 33.46 -16.10 -8.43
CA ASN A 804 34.12 -16.80 -7.33
C ASN A 804 35.37 -16.04 -6.89
N ILE A 805 35.50 -15.85 -5.59
CA ILE A 805 36.74 -15.38 -4.94
C ILE A 805 37.29 -16.53 -4.09
N GLU A 806 38.52 -16.95 -4.37
CA GLU A 806 39.09 -18.19 -3.83
C GLU A 806 40.46 -17.94 -3.20
N LEU A 807 40.68 -18.55 -2.02
CA LEU A 807 41.95 -18.48 -1.33
C LEU A 807 42.93 -19.46 -1.98
N VAL A 808 44.07 -18.97 -2.46
CA VAL A 808 45.06 -19.78 -3.18
C VAL A 808 46.20 -20.19 -2.25
N ALA A 809 46.82 -19.21 -1.60
CA ALA A 809 47.95 -19.42 -0.71
C ALA A 809 48.02 -18.31 0.34
N TYR A 810 48.75 -18.57 1.43
CA TYR A 810 49.00 -17.58 2.46
C TYR A 810 50.39 -17.76 3.07
N THR A 811 50.94 -16.68 3.61
CA THR A 811 52.15 -16.67 4.45
C THR A 811 51.81 -16.05 5.81
N SER A 812 52.82 -15.66 6.61
CA SER A 812 52.59 -14.95 7.88
C SER A 812 52.05 -13.53 7.70
N ASN A 813 52.15 -12.91 6.53
CA ASN A 813 51.72 -11.53 6.29
C ASN A 813 51.11 -11.28 4.89
N THR A 814 50.96 -12.32 4.06
CA THR A 814 50.35 -12.20 2.72
C THR A 814 49.25 -13.22 2.50
N ILE A 815 48.26 -12.83 1.70
CA ILE A 815 47.21 -13.71 1.17
C ILE A 815 47.14 -13.55 -0.35
N ASP A 816 47.28 -14.66 -1.05
CA ASP A 816 47.08 -14.75 -2.50
C ASP A 816 45.70 -15.35 -2.75
N PHE A 817 44.92 -14.70 -3.62
CA PHE A 817 43.56 -15.09 -3.94
C PHE A 817 43.24 -14.89 -5.41
N ASP A 818 42.36 -15.73 -5.95
CA ASP A 818 41.91 -15.67 -7.33
C ASP A 818 40.48 -15.14 -7.40
N ILE A 819 40.20 -14.34 -8.42
CA ILE A 819 38.83 -14.00 -8.83
C ILE A 819 38.57 -14.65 -10.19
N ILE A 820 37.55 -15.50 -10.25
CA ILE A 820 37.21 -16.30 -11.42
C ILE A 820 35.99 -15.70 -12.12
N THR A 821 36.21 -15.17 -13.32
CA THR A 821 35.19 -14.54 -14.15
C THR A 821 34.94 -15.39 -15.40
N GLY A 822 33.96 -16.29 -15.34
CA GLY A 822 33.67 -17.21 -16.44
C GLY A 822 34.86 -18.13 -16.75
N ASN A 823 35.57 -17.87 -17.85
CA ASN A 823 36.75 -18.64 -18.26
C ASN A 823 38.10 -17.94 -17.96
N SER A 824 38.08 -16.73 -17.38
CA SER A 824 39.28 -15.99 -16.97
C SER A 824 39.51 -16.08 -15.46
N ILE A 825 40.79 -16.13 -15.08
CA ILE A 825 41.23 -16.09 -13.69
C ILE A 825 42.18 -14.91 -13.54
N SER A 826 41.90 -14.05 -12.57
CA SER A 826 42.76 -12.94 -12.17
C SER A 826 43.21 -13.12 -10.73
N SER A 827 44.53 -13.20 -10.52
CA SER A 827 45.17 -13.48 -9.24
C SER A 827 45.61 -12.18 -8.58
N TYR A 828 45.25 -12.00 -7.31
CA TYR A 828 45.53 -10.82 -6.50
C TYR A 828 46.27 -11.19 -5.21
N LYS A 829 46.99 -10.23 -4.65
CA LYS A 829 47.70 -10.33 -3.37
C LYS A 829 47.21 -9.25 -2.41
N LEU A 830 46.94 -9.62 -1.18
CA LEU A 830 46.88 -8.74 -0.01
C LEU A 830 48.16 -8.90 0.80
N GLU A 831 48.87 -7.80 1.07
CA GLU A 831 50.08 -7.76 1.88
C GLU A 831 49.88 -6.81 3.06
N LEU A 832 50.21 -7.27 4.28
CA LEU A 832 50.16 -6.49 5.50
C LEU A 832 51.50 -5.79 5.77
N ASP A 833 51.45 -4.54 6.23
CA ASP A 833 52.63 -3.68 6.46
C ASP A 833 52.77 -3.35 7.97
N GLU A 834 54.02 -3.16 8.41
CA GLU A 834 54.33 -2.67 9.76
C GLU A 834 54.09 -1.17 9.92
N ASP A 835 54.12 -0.37 8.85
CA ASP A 835 53.89 1.06 8.92
C ASP A 835 52.42 1.40 9.22
N LYS A 836 52.15 1.70 10.49
CA LYS A 836 50.83 2.10 11.01
C LYS A 836 50.48 3.56 10.70
N ASN A 837 51.39 4.37 10.16
CA ASN A 837 51.12 5.76 9.78
C ASN A 837 50.43 5.87 8.41
N GLY A 838 50.62 4.86 7.54
CA GLY A 838 49.90 4.68 6.28
C GLY A 838 48.62 3.85 6.41
N ARG A 839 48.20 3.19 5.32
CA ARG A 839 47.04 2.28 5.33
C ARG A 839 47.30 0.97 6.07
N GLY A 840 48.54 0.54 6.27
CA GLY A 840 48.91 -0.72 6.95
C GLY A 840 48.72 -1.99 6.12
N TYR A 841 48.29 -1.87 4.86
CA TYR A 841 48.13 -2.99 3.92
C TYR A 841 48.13 -2.48 2.47
N LYS A 842 48.34 -3.40 1.52
CA LYS A 842 48.33 -3.13 0.08
C LYS A 842 47.70 -4.29 -0.70
N TYR A 843 46.93 -3.95 -1.73
CA TYR A 843 46.48 -4.88 -2.75
C TYR A 843 47.30 -4.72 -4.04
N SER A 844 47.60 -5.84 -4.71
CA SER A 844 48.25 -5.83 -6.04
C SER A 844 47.75 -6.97 -6.91
N LEU A 845 47.59 -6.72 -8.21
CA LEU A 845 47.37 -7.75 -9.21
C LEU A 845 48.68 -8.52 -9.47
N ILE A 846 48.65 -9.84 -9.32
CA ILE A 846 49.77 -10.75 -9.57
C ILE A 846 49.76 -11.21 -11.03
N LYS A 847 48.60 -11.61 -11.55
CA LYS A 847 48.45 -12.25 -12.86
C LYS A 847 47.01 -12.10 -13.37
N GLY A 848 46.83 -12.02 -14.69
CA GLY A 848 45.50 -11.89 -15.33
C GLY A 848 45.17 -10.45 -15.68
N ASN A 849 43.90 -10.20 -16.04
CA ASN A 849 43.41 -8.87 -16.38
C ASN A 849 42.80 -8.18 -15.15
N PRO A 850 42.99 -6.86 -14.97
CA PRO A 850 42.27 -6.13 -13.94
C PRO A 850 40.75 -6.24 -14.14
N ILE A 851 40.02 -6.49 -13.06
CA ILE A 851 38.55 -6.54 -13.06
C ILE A 851 38.02 -5.11 -12.84
N ILE A 852 37.12 -4.68 -13.72
CA ILE A 852 36.55 -3.32 -13.72
C ILE A 852 35.08 -3.37 -13.32
N VAL A 853 34.77 -2.81 -12.14
CA VAL A 853 33.41 -2.85 -11.59
C VAL A 853 32.72 -1.51 -11.80
N SER A 854 31.49 -1.55 -12.31
CA SER A 854 30.58 -0.41 -12.35
C SER A 854 29.81 -0.29 -11.03
N GLN A 855 29.94 0.86 -10.37
CA GLN A 855 29.22 1.22 -9.15
C GLN A 855 28.65 2.63 -9.27
N ARG A 856 27.35 2.81 -9.06
CA ARG A 856 26.65 4.12 -9.07
C ARG A 856 26.95 5.00 -10.30
N LYS A 857 27.13 4.37 -11.47
CA LYS A 857 27.48 5.01 -12.76
C LYS A 857 28.94 5.43 -12.93
N GLU A 858 29.84 5.02 -12.02
CA GLU A 858 31.29 5.14 -12.18
C GLU A 858 31.90 3.74 -12.37
N SER A 859 32.93 3.61 -13.22
CA SER A 859 33.72 2.38 -13.35
C SER A 859 35.03 2.51 -12.56
N LYS A 860 35.36 1.51 -11.75
CA LYS A 860 36.57 1.49 -10.88
C LYS A 860 37.25 0.12 -10.96
N ASP A 861 38.56 0.10 -10.73
CA ASP A 861 39.29 -1.16 -10.55
C ASP A 861 38.81 -1.86 -9.28
N ILE A 862 38.76 -3.20 -9.29
CA ILE A 862 38.38 -3.98 -8.11
C ILE A 862 39.26 -3.69 -6.88
N ILE A 863 40.54 -3.34 -7.09
CA ILE A 863 41.44 -2.94 -6.00
C ILE A 863 40.96 -1.66 -5.33
N ASP A 864 40.48 -0.67 -6.11
CA ASP A 864 39.92 0.56 -5.55
C ASP A 864 38.66 0.26 -4.74
N LEU A 865 37.85 -0.70 -5.23
CA LEU A 865 36.67 -1.16 -4.52
C LEU A 865 37.00 -1.84 -3.20
N PHE A 866 38.11 -2.61 -3.11
CA PHE A 866 38.55 -3.25 -1.87
C PHE A 866 38.96 -2.28 -0.77
N PHE A 867 39.32 -1.04 -1.08
CA PHE A 867 39.57 -0.03 -0.06
C PHE A 867 38.28 0.46 0.62
N GLU A 868 37.15 0.42 -0.09
CA GLU A 868 35.85 0.82 0.45
C GLU A 868 35.06 -0.38 1.01
N TYR A 869 35.12 -1.51 0.31
CA TYR A 869 34.40 -2.75 0.62
C TYR A 869 35.36 -3.95 0.55
N PRO A 870 36.24 -4.10 1.56
CA PRO A 870 37.25 -5.15 1.55
C PRO A 870 36.63 -6.55 1.57
N PRO A 871 37.27 -7.54 0.92
CA PRO A 871 36.92 -8.93 1.07
C PRO A 871 37.16 -9.37 2.52
N ILE A 872 36.41 -10.38 2.94
CA ILE A 872 36.43 -10.90 4.31
C ILE A 872 37.21 -12.20 4.32
N ILE A 873 38.28 -12.27 5.09
CA ILE A 873 39.08 -13.48 5.27
C ILE A 873 38.63 -14.16 6.55
N TRP A 874 38.30 -15.44 6.47
CA TRP A 874 37.88 -16.28 7.59
C TRP A 874 38.95 -17.28 7.95
N PHE A 875 39.14 -17.47 9.26
CA PHE A 875 40.11 -18.39 9.83
C PHE A 875 39.41 -19.62 10.40
N GLN A 876 40.17 -20.71 10.59
CA GLN A 876 39.66 -22.01 11.04
C GLN A 876 38.85 -22.01 12.34
N ASP A 877 39.02 -20.98 13.17
CA ASP A 877 38.38 -20.80 14.47
C ASP A 877 37.22 -19.80 14.42
N ASN A 878 36.77 -19.40 13.24
CA ASN A 878 35.81 -18.31 12.97
C ASN A 878 36.31 -16.90 13.30
N SER A 879 37.61 -16.71 13.55
CA SER A 879 38.17 -15.36 13.51
C SER A 879 38.06 -14.82 12.09
N LYS A 880 37.94 -13.49 11.94
CA LYS A 880 37.82 -12.87 10.62
C LYS A 880 38.70 -11.64 10.49
N MET A 881 39.04 -11.29 9.26
CA MET A 881 39.90 -10.14 8.97
C MET A 881 39.37 -9.35 7.78
N TYR A 882 39.40 -8.03 7.91
CA TYR A 882 39.16 -7.07 6.84
C TYR A 882 40.43 -6.27 6.65
N ASN A 883 41.10 -6.43 5.52
CA ASN A 883 42.42 -5.83 5.30
C ASN A 883 43.40 -6.21 6.44
N ASP A 884 43.80 -5.25 7.28
CA ASP A 884 44.67 -5.44 8.45
C ASP A 884 43.93 -5.46 9.80
N LEU A 885 42.60 -5.36 9.78
CA LEU A 885 41.74 -5.40 10.98
C LEU A 885 41.34 -6.84 11.28
N PHE A 886 41.94 -7.43 12.31
CA PHE A 886 41.66 -8.79 12.77
C PHE A 886 40.66 -8.81 13.93
N PHE A 887 39.63 -9.61 13.80
CA PHE A 887 38.58 -9.84 14.78
C PHE A 887 38.73 -11.26 15.33
N LEU A 888 39.22 -11.36 16.57
CA LEU A 888 39.40 -12.63 17.24
C LEU A 888 38.04 -13.23 17.63
N PHE A 889 37.85 -14.51 17.34
CA PHE A 889 36.68 -15.25 17.79
C PHE A 889 36.86 -15.71 19.25
N ASN A 890 36.22 -15.02 20.18
CA ASN A 890 36.38 -15.24 21.63
C ASN A 890 35.33 -16.17 22.25
N TYR A 891 34.48 -16.84 21.44
CA TYR A 891 33.45 -17.72 21.98
C TYR A 891 34.00 -19.12 22.24
N LYS A 892 33.62 -19.73 23.38
CA LYS A 892 33.89 -21.13 23.64
C LYS A 892 33.11 -21.99 22.63
N SER A 893 33.78 -22.51 21.62
CA SER A 893 33.16 -23.43 20.66
C SER A 893 32.72 -24.70 21.39
N PRO A 894 31.42 -25.03 21.38
CA PRO A 894 30.94 -26.29 21.95
C PRO A 894 31.48 -27.47 21.12
N ILE A 895 31.62 -28.63 21.74
CA ILE A 895 31.87 -29.88 21.01
C ILE A 895 30.62 -30.16 20.16
N PHE A 896 30.81 -30.49 18.88
CA PHE A 896 29.71 -30.77 17.96
C PHE A 896 28.75 -31.85 18.48
N ASP A 897 27.43 -31.62 18.37
CA ASP A 897 26.43 -32.61 18.79
C ASP A 897 26.43 -33.82 17.84
N THR A 898 26.86 -34.97 18.35
CA THR A 898 26.93 -36.21 17.58
C THR A 898 25.58 -36.71 17.07
N LYS A 899 24.44 -36.21 17.58
CA LYS A 899 23.11 -36.49 17.03
C LYS A 899 22.89 -35.87 15.65
N LYS A 900 23.63 -34.81 15.31
CA LYS A 900 23.62 -34.15 13.99
C LYS A 900 24.49 -34.86 12.94
N ILE A 901 25.09 -36.01 13.30
CA ILE A 901 25.86 -36.87 12.39
C ILE A 901 24.93 -37.93 11.77
N LEU A 902 24.66 -37.77 10.49
CA LEU A 902 23.89 -38.68 9.65
C LEU A 902 24.83 -39.68 8.97
N VAL A 903 24.46 -40.96 9.02
CA VAL A 903 25.27 -42.05 8.46
C VAL A 903 24.54 -42.67 7.29
N TYR A 904 25.12 -42.56 6.09
CA TYR A 904 24.55 -43.12 4.88
C TYR A 904 25.35 -44.35 4.41
N ASN A 905 24.69 -45.22 3.65
CA ASN A 905 25.37 -46.29 2.94
C ASN A 905 25.95 -45.75 1.61
N TRP A 906 27.27 -45.86 1.46
CA TRP A 906 28.04 -45.43 0.29
C TRP A 906 28.50 -46.60 -0.59
N ASP A 907 27.98 -47.82 -0.37
CA ASP A 907 28.27 -48.98 -1.22
C ASP A 907 27.94 -48.67 -2.69
N GLY A 908 28.89 -48.95 -3.58
CA GLY A 908 28.77 -48.69 -5.01
C GLY A 908 29.08 -47.25 -5.43
N VAL A 909 29.46 -46.36 -4.51
CA VAL A 909 29.90 -44.98 -4.80
C VAL A 909 31.41 -44.88 -4.74
N ASP A 910 32.03 -44.28 -5.75
CA ASP A 910 33.42 -43.87 -5.69
C ASP A 910 33.52 -42.55 -4.93
N ILE A 911 33.89 -42.63 -3.65
CA ILE A 911 34.02 -41.46 -2.76
C ILE A 911 35.10 -40.46 -3.21
N THR A 912 35.86 -40.74 -4.26
CA THR A 912 36.79 -39.80 -4.88
C THR A 912 36.17 -39.00 -6.03
N LYS A 913 34.91 -39.29 -6.40
CA LYS A 913 34.14 -38.58 -7.42
C LYS A 913 33.02 -37.74 -6.79
N GLU A 914 33.22 -36.43 -6.76
CA GLU A 914 32.28 -35.46 -6.18
C GLU A 914 31.00 -35.30 -7.02
N SER A 915 31.15 -34.72 -8.22
CA SER A 915 30.06 -34.29 -9.10
C SER A 915 29.55 -35.41 -10.02
N GLN A 916 28.23 -35.43 -10.25
CA GLN A 916 27.60 -36.30 -11.25
C GLN A 916 27.89 -35.84 -12.69
N LYS A 917 28.30 -34.58 -12.88
CA LYS A 917 28.42 -33.89 -14.18
C LYS A 917 27.12 -33.90 -15.00
N LYS A 918 27.14 -33.23 -16.15
CA LYS A 918 26.01 -33.25 -17.10
C LYS A 918 25.65 -34.65 -17.61
N THR A 919 26.58 -35.61 -17.53
CA THR A 919 26.39 -37.00 -17.99
C THR A 919 25.78 -37.94 -16.95
N LYS A 920 25.46 -37.47 -15.74
CA LYS A 920 24.85 -38.27 -14.66
C LYS A 920 25.69 -39.50 -14.27
N GLN A 921 26.91 -39.27 -13.78
CA GLN A 921 27.77 -40.32 -13.25
C GLN A 921 27.13 -40.94 -11.99
N GLU A 922 26.58 -42.13 -12.15
CA GLU A 922 25.77 -42.81 -11.12
C GLU A 922 26.58 -43.24 -9.89
N ASP A 923 27.91 -43.35 -10.03
CA ASP A 923 28.84 -43.72 -8.96
C ASP A 923 29.45 -42.52 -8.22
N SER A 924 28.93 -41.30 -8.44
CA SER A 924 29.36 -40.07 -7.75
C SER A 924 28.62 -39.82 -6.43
N ILE A 925 29.24 -39.02 -5.56
CA ILE A 925 28.66 -38.60 -4.27
C ILE A 925 27.36 -37.82 -4.49
N GLN A 926 27.40 -36.82 -5.37
CA GLN A 926 26.26 -35.95 -5.64
C GLN A 926 25.06 -36.72 -6.20
N TYR A 927 25.28 -37.65 -7.14
CA TYR A 927 24.20 -38.48 -7.71
C TYR A 927 23.50 -39.31 -6.64
N ARG A 928 24.27 -39.93 -5.72
CA ARG A 928 23.70 -40.70 -4.60
C ARG A 928 22.79 -39.84 -3.72
N ILE A 929 23.16 -38.61 -3.42
CA ILE A 929 22.33 -37.71 -2.62
C ILE A 929 21.05 -37.35 -3.38
N LEU A 930 21.14 -36.98 -4.66
CA LEU A 930 19.97 -36.66 -5.47
C LEU A 930 18.96 -37.81 -5.54
N GLU A 931 19.42 -39.04 -5.73
CA GLU A 931 18.52 -40.21 -5.76
C GLU A 931 17.89 -40.53 -4.41
N LEU A 932 18.52 -40.16 -3.30
CA LEU A 932 17.89 -40.26 -1.97
C LEU A 932 16.82 -39.18 -1.80
N LEU A 933 17.11 -37.93 -2.18
CA LEU A 933 16.16 -36.82 -2.09
C LEU A 933 14.92 -37.04 -2.97
N LYS A 934 15.10 -37.60 -4.18
CA LYS A 934 13.98 -37.91 -5.10
C LYS A 934 13.01 -38.95 -4.56
N LYS A 935 13.45 -39.84 -3.66
CA LYS A 935 12.59 -40.85 -3.02
C LYS A 935 11.65 -40.25 -1.98
N GLU A 936 11.98 -39.07 -1.47
CA GLU A 936 11.17 -38.37 -0.48
C GLU A 936 10.09 -37.53 -1.19
N PRO A 937 8.79 -37.81 -0.95
CA PRO A 937 7.71 -37.13 -1.65
C PRO A 937 7.59 -35.65 -1.25
N GLU A 938 8.07 -35.28 -0.05
CA GLU A 938 7.89 -33.95 0.58
C GLU A 938 8.66 -32.80 -0.09
N TYR A 939 9.68 -33.07 -0.91
CA TYR A 939 10.40 -32.01 -1.61
C TYR A 939 9.60 -31.48 -2.79
N ASP A 940 9.33 -30.17 -2.83
CA ASP A 940 8.72 -29.52 -3.99
C ASP A 940 9.75 -29.28 -5.10
N ILE A 941 10.98 -28.92 -4.70
CA ILE A 941 12.09 -28.64 -5.62
C ILE A 941 13.33 -29.42 -5.19
N ILE A 942 14.03 -30.00 -6.17
CA ILE A 942 15.41 -30.47 -6.06
C ILE A 942 16.19 -29.91 -7.25
N PHE A 943 17.29 -29.21 -6.98
CA PHE A 943 18.03 -28.43 -7.97
C PHE A 943 19.53 -28.77 -7.94
N ASP A 944 20.07 -29.10 -9.11
CA ASP A 944 21.48 -29.36 -9.40
C ASP A 944 22.21 -28.03 -9.66
N ASP A 945 22.79 -27.46 -8.60
CA ASP A 945 23.50 -26.19 -8.71
C ASP A 945 24.99 -26.35 -9.04
N ASP A 946 25.50 -27.59 -9.04
CA ASP A 946 26.90 -27.94 -9.35
C ASP A 946 27.39 -27.27 -10.64
N ASP A 947 28.45 -26.48 -10.48
CA ASP A 947 29.33 -25.79 -11.44
C ASP A 947 29.96 -24.58 -10.70
N ALA A 948 30.92 -23.88 -11.32
CA ALA A 948 31.46 -22.63 -10.77
C ALA A 948 30.34 -21.65 -10.34
N ASN A 949 30.56 -20.92 -9.24
CA ASN A 949 29.63 -19.91 -8.67
C ASN A 949 28.30 -20.48 -8.14
N GLU A 950 28.28 -21.71 -7.64
CA GLU A 950 27.12 -22.30 -6.97
C GLU A 950 26.85 -21.70 -5.58
N ALA A 951 25.60 -21.80 -5.13
CA ALA A 951 25.21 -21.58 -3.74
C ALA A 951 25.56 -22.81 -2.87
N SER A 952 25.35 -24.01 -3.41
CA SER A 952 25.70 -25.33 -2.83
C SER A 952 25.47 -26.40 -3.90
N ASP A 953 26.19 -27.52 -3.91
CA ASP A 953 26.09 -28.56 -4.94
C ASP A 953 24.64 -29.01 -5.24
N ILE A 954 23.80 -29.12 -4.20
CA ILE A 954 22.37 -29.43 -4.33
C ILE A 954 21.55 -28.51 -3.44
N ILE A 955 20.49 -27.93 -4.00
CA ILE A 955 19.47 -27.17 -3.27
C ILE A 955 18.18 -27.98 -3.29
N ALA A 956 17.59 -28.24 -2.13
CA ALA A 956 16.29 -28.88 -2.00
C ALA A 956 15.34 -28.02 -1.16
N ILE A 957 14.06 -27.94 -1.56
CA ILE A 957 13.07 -27.09 -0.88
C ILE A 957 11.80 -27.90 -0.58
N LYS A 958 11.31 -27.79 0.65
CA LYS A 958 10.03 -28.35 1.12
C LYS A 958 9.07 -27.23 1.54
N GLY A 959 7.82 -27.31 1.13
CA GLY A 959 6.73 -26.42 1.50
C GLY A 959 5.62 -27.15 2.25
N TYR A 960 5.33 -26.70 3.47
CA TYR A 960 4.23 -27.22 4.27
C TYR A 960 3.11 -26.18 4.33
N GLN A 961 2.01 -26.48 3.62
CA GLN A 961 0.78 -25.68 3.65
C GLN A 961 -0.09 -26.15 4.83
N SER A 962 0.26 -25.72 6.04
CA SER A 962 -0.53 -25.88 7.28
C SER A 962 -0.92 -24.51 7.85
N GLU A 963 -1.54 -24.45 9.04
CA GLU A 963 -1.98 -23.21 9.71
C GLU A 963 -0.91 -22.10 9.81
N HIS A 964 0.39 -22.44 9.68
CA HIS A 964 1.50 -21.49 9.80
C HIS A 964 2.35 -21.29 8.53
N ASN A 965 2.08 -21.98 7.40
CA ASN A 965 2.88 -21.99 6.16
C ASN A 965 4.41 -21.96 6.37
N LYS A 966 5.09 -23.07 6.12
CA LYS A 966 6.54 -23.18 6.38
C LYS A 966 7.31 -23.60 5.13
N LEU A 967 8.45 -22.96 4.89
CA LEU A 967 9.44 -23.36 3.88
C LEU A 967 10.73 -23.83 4.56
N ILE A 968 11.24 -24.99 4.13
CA ILE A 968 12.55 -25.51 4.56
C ILE A 968 13.45 -25.57 3.33
N PHE A 969 14.55 -24.81 3.39
CA PHE A 969 15.62 -24.84 2.40
C PHE A 969 16.74 -25.74 2.91
N GLU A 970 17.16 -26.70 2.11
CA GLU A 970 18.24 -27.62 2.42
C GLU A 970 19.38 -27.42 1.41
N LEU A 971 20.55 -27.03 1.89
CA LEU A 971 21.75 -26.78 1.08
C LEU A 971 22.77 -27.89 1.34
N TYR A 972 23.11 -28.68 0.34
CA TYR A 972 24.06 -29.80 0.46
C TYR A 972 25.39 -29.43 -0.19
N HIS A 973 26.46 -29.46 0.61
CA HIS A 973 27.84 -29.28 0.17
C HIS A 973 28.53 -30.64 0.07
N CYS A 974 28.77 -31.12 -1.15
CA CYS A 974 29.38 -32.40 -1.44
C CYS A 974 30.88 -32.24 -1.62
N LYS A 975 31.67 -33.11 -0.99
CA LYS A 975 33.13 -33.09 -1.19
C LYS A 975 33.71 -34.48 -1.38
N PHE A 976 34.59 -34.63 -2.38
CA PHE A 976 35.35 -35.86 -2.55
C PHE A 976 36.30 -36.12 -1.37
N SER A 977 36.62 -37.40 -1.18
CA SER A 977 37.63 -37.87 -0.25
C SER A 977 39.03 -37.76 -0.87
N SER A 978 40.02 -37.26 -0.11
CA SER A 978 41.40 -37.19 -0.61
C SER A 978 42.06 -38.58 -0.78
N ASN A 979 41.39 -39.66 -0.39
CA ASN A 979 41.89 -41.03 -0.47
C ASN A 979 40.75 -42.02 -0.78
N LYS A 980 41.08 -43.17 -1.35
CA LYS A 980 40.10 -44.21 -1.73
C LYS A 980 39.42 -44.91 -0.55
N LYS A 981 40.02 -44.84 0.65
CA LYS A 981 39.45 -45.44 1.87
C LYS A 981 38.95 -44.36 2.84
N PRO A 982 37.76 -44.55 3.43
CA PRO A 982 37.27 -43.71 4.53
C PRO A 982 38.24 -43.65 5.71
N GLY A 983 38.18 -42.58 6.51
CA GLY A 983 39.06 -42.34 7.67
C GLY A 983 38.60 -41.17 8.54
N GLY A 984 39.53 -40.45 9.18
CA GLY A 984 39.23 -39.30 10.06
C GLY A 984 40.09 -38.08 9.74
N ARG A 985 40.33 -37.81 8.45
CA ARG A 985 41.29 -36.79 8.02
C ARG A 985 40.69 -35.39 8.16
N LEU A 986 41.34 -34.54 8.96
CA LEU A 986 40.88 -33.17 9.18
C LEU A 986 40.88 -32.31 7.89
N LYS A 987 41.79 -32.60 6.96
CA LYS A 987 41.87 -31.92 5.66
C LYS A 987 40.56 -32.05 4.84
N ASP A 988 39.93 -33.23 4.89
CA ASP A 988 38.68 -33.52 4.17
C ASP A 988 37.49 -32.72 4.74
N LEU A 989 37.63 -32.16 5.95
CA LEU A 989 36.61 -31.35 6.62
C LEU A 989 36.80 -29.84 6.44
N TYR A 990 38.04 -29.35 6.31
CA TYR A 990 38.29 -27.90 6.26
C TYR A 990 37.56 -27.21 5.10
N GLU A 991 37.70 -27.76 3.89
CA GLU A 991 37.12 -27.15 2.69
C GLU A 991 35.59 -27.12 2.74
N VAL A 992 34.99 -28.26 3.06
CA VAL A 992 33.53 -28.42 3.08
C VAL A 992 32.88 -27.69 4.26
N CYS A 993 33.57 -27.58 5.40
CA CYS A 993 33.14 -26.68 6.49
C CYS A 993 33.21 -25.22 6.05
N GLY A 994 34.26 -24.82 5.32
CA GLY A 994 34.38 -23.50 4.72
C GLY A 994 33.21 -23.18 3.79
N GLN A 995 32.80 -24.14 2.93
CA GLN A 995 31.62 -24.00 2.07
C GLN A 995 30.33 -23.85 2.89
N ALA A 996 30.09 -24.69 3.90
CA ALA A 996 28.93 -24.56 4.78
C ALA A 996 28.87 -23.20 5.49
N GLN A 997 30.02 -22.73 6.01
CA GLN A 997 30.14 -21.39 6.60
C GLN A 997 29.96 -20.27 5.57
N ARG A 998 30.07 -20.51 4.26
CA ARG A 998 29.76 -19.52 3.22
C ARG A 998 28.25 -19.34 3.04
N SER A 999 27.47 -20.39 3.23
CA SER A 999 26.05 -20.42 2.88
C SER A 999 25.10 -19.76 3.87
N TYR A 1000 25.57 -19.36 5.06
CA TYR A 1000 24.68 -18.82 6.11
C TYR A 1000 23.89 -17.58 5.67
N HIS A 1001 24.42 -16.79 4.73
CA HIS A 1001 23.79 -15.55 4.29
C HIS A 1001 22.52 -15.78 3.45
N TRP A 1002 22.34 -16.99 2.89
CA TRP A 1002 21.21 -17.29 2.01
C TRP A 1002 19.88 -17.23 2.75
N ARG A 1003 19.85 -17.58 4.04
CA ARG A 1003 18.67 -17.41 4.89
C ARG A 1003 18.14 -15.98 4.88
N HIS A 1004 19.04 -15.01 4.99
CA HIS A 1004 18.71 -13.59 5.01
C HIS A 1004 18.41 -13.02 3.62
N ASN A 1005 18.62 -13.81 2.56
CA ASN A 1005 18.48 -13.41 1.16
C ASN A 1005 17.80 -14.51 0.33
N ALA A 1006 16.80 -15.21 0.89
CA ALA A 1006 16.18 -16.37 0.25
C ALA A 1006 15.57 -16.05 -1.13
N ILE A 1007 15.03 -14.84 -1.32
CA ILE A 1007 14.54 -14.38 -2.63
C ILE A 1007 15.68 -14.31 -3.66
N GLU A 1008 16.87 -13.88 -3.25
CA GLU A 1008 18.03 -13.85 -4.15
C GLU A 1008 18.52 -15.26 -4.46
N LEU A 1009 18.43 -16.21 -3.53
CA LEU A 1009 18.71 -17.63 -3.82
C LEU A 1009 17.78 -18.16 -4.93
N LEU A 1010 16.47 -17.88 -4.87
CA LEU A 1010 15.55 -18.30 -5.93
C LEU A 1010 15.86 -17.63 -7.29
N LYS A 1011 16.21 -16.33 -7.28
CA LYS A 1011 16.64 -15.62 -8.49
C LYS A 1011 17.92 -16.22 -9.05
N HIS A 1012 18.87 -16.57 -8.20
CA HIS A 1012 20.12 -17.25 -8.57
C HIS A 1012 19.84 -18.58 -9.27
N MET A 1013 18.99 -19.43 -8.68
CA MET A 1013 18.55 -20.69 -9.30
C MET A 1013 17.93 -20.47 -10.69
N ASN A 1014 17.01 -19.50 -10.81
CA ASN A 1014 16.36 -19.19 -12.09
C ASN A 1014 17.36 -18.69 -13.14
N ARG A 1015 18.27 -17.78 -12.78
CA ARG A 1015 19.33 -17.26 -13.67
C ARG A 1015 20.21 -18.41 -14.18
N ARG A 1016 20.62 -19.34 -13.31
CA ARG A 1016 21.49 -20.47 -13.67
C ARG A 1016 20.80 -21.51 -14.53
N ASN A 1017 19.52 -21.81 -14.26
CA ASN A 1017 18.72 -22.71 -15.11
C ASN A 1017 18.50 -22.09 -16.50
N SER A 1018 18.05 -20.84 -16.56
CA SER A 1018 17.83 -20.10 -17.82
C SER A 1018 19.09 -20.04 -18.67
N THR A 1019 20.25 -19.78 -18.06
CA THR A 1019 21.54 -19.75 -18.76
C THR A 1019 21.94 -21.13 -19.31
N ARG A 1020 21.74 -22.22 -18.54
CA ARG A 1020 22.06 -23.58 -19.02
C ARG A 1020 21.15 -23.98 -20.19
N LEU A 1021 19.86 -23.62 -20.13
CA LEU A 1021 18.89 -23.89 -21.20
C LEU A 1021 19.19 -23.11 -22.49
N THR A 1022 19.55 -21.82 -22.39
CA THR A 1022 19.91 -21.02 -23.58
C THR A 1022 21.19 -21.51 -24.26
N GLN A 1023 22.09 -22.14 -23.51
CA GLN A 1023 23.29 -22.80 -24.05
C GLN A 1023 23.01 -24.21 -24.62
N GLY A 1024 21.75 -24.66 -24.64
CA GLY A 1024 21.35 -25.98 -25.15
C GLY A 1024 21.61 -27.15 -24.18
N GLY A 1025 21.89 -26.86 -22.90
CA GLY A 1025 22.03 -27.86 -21.86
C GLY A 1025 20.67 -28.32 -21.27
N PRO A 1026 20.64 -29.42 -20.52
CA PRO A 1026 19.45 -29.87 -19.80
C PRO A 1026 19.11 -28.94 -18.64
N SER A 1027 17.86 -29.04 -18.14
CA SER A 1027 17.45 -28.30 -16.94
C SER A 1027 18.28 -28.70 -15.72
N ARG A 1028 18.44 -27.75 -14.79
CA ARG A 1028 19.03 -27.99 -13.46
C ARG A 1028 18.00 -28.55 -12.46
N PHE A 1029 16.71 -28.52 -12.77
CA PHE A 1029 15.69 -29.10 -11.90
C PHE A 1029 15.69 -30.63 -12.02
N GLU A 1030 15.97 -31.30 -10.92
CA GLU A 1030 15.85 -32.76 -10.75
C GLU A 1030 14.43 -33.16 -10.30
N LYS A 1031 13.73 -32.23 -9.62
CA LYS A 1031 12.32 -32.30 -9.23
C LYS A 1031 11.77 -30.87 -9.17
N GLY A 1032 10.50 -30.68 -9.55
CA GLY A 1032 9.86 -29.38 -9.66
C GLY A 1032 10.30 -28.60 -10.90
N GLY A 1033 9.94 -27.32 -10.97
CA GLY A 1033 10.33 -26.41 -12.05
C GLY A 1033 9.90 -24.97 -11.78
N ASP A 1034 9.69 -24.21 -12.86
CA ASP A 1034 9.39 -22.77 -12.77
C ASP A 1034 8.07 -22.47 -12.03
N ASN A 1035 7.09 -23.38 -12.11
CA ASN A 1035 5.80 -23.22 -11.41
C ASN A 1035 5.97 -23.33 -9.89
N GLU A 1036 6.63 -24.37 -9.40
CA GLU A 1036 6.93 -24.55 -7.98
C GLU A 1036 7.82 -23.41 -7.47
N LEU A 1037 8.78 -22.96 -8.28
CA LEU A 1037 9.64 -21.82 -7.93
C LEU A 1037 8.84 -20.53 -7.75
N LEU A 1038 7.85 -20.29 -8.63
CA LEU A 1038 6.95 -19.13 -8.53
C LEU A 1038 6.06 -19.22 -7.28
N ILE A 1039 5.55 -20.41 -6.93
CA ILE A 1039 4.77 -20.62 -5.70
C ILE A 1039 5.61 -20.27 -4.47
N ILE A 1040 6.84 -20.78 -4.39
CA ILE A 1040 7.77 -20.52 -3.27
C ILE A 1040 8.15 -19.02 -3.24
N GLN A 1041 8.35 -18.39 -4.39
CA GLN A 1041 8.60 -16.95 -4.47
C GLN A 1041 7.43 -16.11 -3.93
N ASN A 1042 6.19 -16.52 -4.24
CA ASN A 1042 4.98 -15.90 -3.70
C ASN A 1042 4.88 -16.10 -2.18
N MET A 1043 5.18 -17.31 -1.69
CA MET A 1043 5.23 -17.61 -0.25
C MET A 1043 6.21 -16.69 0.49
N LEU A 1044 7.46 -16.57 0.02
CA LEU A 1044 8.47 -15.68 0.61
C LEU A 1044 8.05 -14.20 0.59
N SER A 1045 7.44 -13.75 -0.50
CA SER A 1045 7.06 -12.33 -0.67
C SER A 1045 5.83 -11.93 0.16
N SER A 1046 5.00 -12.91 0.52
CA SER A 1046 3.72 -12.69 1.19
C SER A 1046 3.82 -12.24 2.66
N SER A 1047 4.98 -12.42 3.30
CA SER A 1047 5.17 -12.29 4.76
C SER A 1047 4.28 -13.21 5.62
N TYR A 1048 3.67 -14.24 5.03
CA TYR A 1048 2.80 -15.20 5.69
C TYR A 1048 3.43 -16.59 5.77
N CYS A 1049 4.76 -16.67 5.66
CA CYS A 1049 5.50 -17.92 5.62
C CYS A 1049 6.75 -17.83 6.50
N ASP A 1050 6.93 -18.82 7.36
CA ASP A 1050 8.17 -19.01 8.11
C ASP A 1050 9.19 -19.74 7.24
N ILE A 1051 10.48 -19.43 7.45
CA ILE A 1051 11.59 -20.03 6.70
C ILE A 1051 12.60 -20.67 7.64
N GLU A 1052 13.08 -21.85 7.25
CA GLU A 1052 14.22 -22.52 7.87
C GLU A 1052 15.26 -22.86 6.81
N PHE A 1053 16.53 -22.79 7.20
CA PHE A 1053 17.67 -23.16 6.36
C PHE A 1053 18.47 -24.24 7.07
N HIS A 1054 18.61 -25.40 6.44
CA HIS A 1054 19.40 -26.52 6.92
C HIS A 1054 20.58 -26.72 5.98
N ILE A 1055 21.79 -26.69 6.52
CA ILE A 1055 23.03 -26.82 5.75
C ILE A 1055 23.63 -28.18 6.07
N TYR A 1056 23.86 -28.98 5.02
CA TYR A 1056 24.41 -30.32 5.10
C TYR A 1056 25.81 -30.33 4.50
N VAL A 1057 26.77 -30.85 5.25
CA VAL A 1057 28.09 -31.23 4.70
C VAL A 1057 28.06 -32.72 4.37
N VAL A 1058 28.42 -33.09 3.15
CA VAL A 1058 28.45 -34.48 2.67
C VAL A 1058 29.88 -34.88 2.40
N GLN A 1059 30.46 -35.67 3.31
CA GLN A 1059 31.85 -36.11 3.22
C GLN A 1059 31.98 -37.61 3.56
N PRO A 1060 31.78 -38.50 2.57
CA PRO A 1060 31.84 -39.95 2.75
C PRO A 1060 33.27 -40.49 2.95
N GLY A 1061 34.30 -39.65 2.80
CA GLY A 1061 35.66 -39.96 3.20
C GLY A 1061 35.86 -40.05 4.71
N ILE A 1062 34.88 -39.64 5.52
CA ILE A 1062 34.94 -39.65 6.99
C ILE A 1062 34.12 -40.82 7.55
N GLU A 1063 34.71 -41.57 8.48
CA GLU A 1063 34.06 -42.64 9.25
C GLU A 1063 33.55 -42.11 10.59
N LYS A 1064 32.33 -42.50 10.98
CA LYS A 1064 31.72 -42.06 12.24
C LYS A 1064 32.59 -42.35 13.46
N ASN A 1065 33.11 -43.57 13.57
CA ASN A 1065 33.93 -43.97 14.71
C ASN A 1065 35.25 -43.20 14.79
N LYS A 1066 35.81 -42.75 13.65
CA LYS A 1066 37.03 -41.94 13.63
C LYS A 1066 36.74 -40.48 13.96
N LEU A 1067 35.61 -39.95 13.48
CA LEU A 1067 35.19 -38.57 13.73
C LEU A 1067 34.89 -38.32 15.21
N VAL A 1068 34.09 -39.20 15.84
CA VAL A 1068 33.67 -39.06 17.25
C VAL A 1068 34.85 -39.15 18.21
N ASN A 1069 35.93 -39.84 17.81
CA ASN A 1069 37.16 -39.97 18.60
C ASN A 1069 38.23 -38.91 18.24
N SER A 1070 37.90 -37.91 17.43
CA SER A 1070 38.81 -36.84 17.00
C SER A 1070 38.39 -35.48 17.59
N PRO A 1071 38.99 -35.04 18.71
CA PRO A 1071 38.65 -33.75 19.34
C PRO A 1071 38.81 -32.56 18.39
N GLY A 1072 39.85 -32.57 17.54
CA GLY A 1072 40.08 -31.50 16.56
C GLY A 1072 38.98 -31.41 15.50
N SER A 1073 38.50 -32.56 15.01
CA SER A 1073 37.40 -32.60 14.03
C SER A 1073 36.07 -32.17 14.64
N LEU A 1074 35.76 -32.61 15.86
CA LEU A 1074 34.55 -32.19 16.57
C LEU A 1074 34.59 -30.70 16.95
N SER A 1075 35.77 -30.16 17.25
CA SER A 1075 35.95 -28.72 17.51
C SER A 1075 35.71 -27.88 16.25
N LEU A 1076 36.20 -28.34 15.09
CA LEU A 1076 35.95 -27.66 13.80
C LEU A 1076 34.46 -27.67 13.46
N LEU A 1077 33.80 -28.82 13.55
CA LEU A 1077 32.35 -28.94 13.30
C LEU A 1077 31.54 -28.13 14.31
N GLY A 1078 31.96 -28.10 15.57
CA GLY A 1078 31.31 -27.32 16.62
C GLY A 1078 31.45 -25.81 16.41
N ALA A 1079 32.59 -25.35 15.89
CA ALA A 1079 32.78 -23.97 15.48
C ALA A 1079 31.86 -23.60 14.30
N THR A 1080 31.75 -24.47 13.29
CA THR A 1080 30.82 -24.27 12.16
C THR A 1080 29.36 -24.26 12.63
N ASP A 1081 28.93 -25.23 13.44
CA ASP A 1081 27.56 -25.31 14.00
C ASP A 1081 27.22 -24.06 14.80
N LEU A 1082 28.14 -23.55 15.62
CA LEU A 1082 27.92 -22.35 16.40
C LEU A 1082 27.67 -21.12 15.50
N LEU A 1083 28.45 -20.93 14.44
CA LEU A 1083 28.25 -19.85 13.48
C LEU A 1083 26.89 -19.97 12.78
N LEU A 1084 26.60 -21.15 12.24
CA LEU A 1084 25.37 -21.41 11.48
C LEU A 1084 24.13 -21.24 12.37
N LYS A 1085 24.14 -21.82 13.57
CA LYS A 1085 23.04 -21.71 14.54
C LYS A 1085 22.81 -20.27 14.97
N ARG A 1086 23.88 -19.51 15.25
CA ARG A 1086 23.75 -18.09 15.66
C ARG A 1086 23.30 -17.17 14.52
N THR A 1087 23.38 -17.63 13.27
CA THR A 1087 22.87 -16.96 12.07
C THR A 1087 21.55 -17.56 11.56
N GLY A 1088 20.90 -18.42 12.36
CA GLY A 1088 19.56 -18.93 12.10
C GLY A 1088 19.49 -20.16 11.19
N ASN A 1089 20.64 -20.81 10.96
CA ASN A 1089 20.76 -22.00 10.12
C ASN A 1089 20.96 -23.24 11.00
N GLU A 1090 20.36 -24.36 10.63
CA GLU A 1090 20.70 -25.67 11.20
C GLU A 1090 21.83 -26.32 10.42
N PHE A 1091 22.69 -27.07 11.12
CA PHE A 1091 23.86 -27.71 10.52
C PHE A 1091 23.89 -29.21 10.79
N TYR A 1092 24.17 -29.98 9.76
CA TYR A 1092 24.25 -31.43 9.78
C TYR A 1092 25.44 -31.93 8.98
N ILE A 1093 25.94 -33.13 9.30
CA ILE A 1093 27.00 -33.79 8.54
C ILE A 1093 26.57 -35.20 8.12
N ILE A 1094 26.73 -35.52 6.85
CA ILE A 1094 26.50 -36.84 6.26
C ILE A 1094 27.86 -37.50 5.99
N ILE A 1095 28.09 -38.65 6.61
CA ILE A 1095 29.36 -39.36 6.54
C ILE A 1095 29.16 -40.86 6.29
N ASN A 1096 30.27 -41.60 6.25
CA ASN A 1096 30.28 -43.05 6.17
C ASN A 1096 30.12 -43.71 7.54
N LYS A 1097 29.73 -44.98 7.53
CA LYS A 1097 29.38 -45.77 8.72
C LYS A 1097 30.54 -45.98 9.69
#